data_AF-A0A954WXE2-F1
#
_entry.id   AF-A0A954WXE2-F1
#
_cell.length_a   1.000
_cell.length_b   1.000
_cell.length_c   1.000
_cell.angle_alpha   90.00
_cell.angle_beta   90.00
_cell.angle_gamma   90.00
#
_symmetry.space_group_name_H-M   'P 1'
#
loop_
_entity.id
_entity.type
_entity.pdbx_description
1 polymer ?
#
loop_
_entity_poly.entity_id
_entity_poly.type
_entity_poly.pdbx_seq_one_letter_code
_entity_poly.pdbx_strand_id
1 'polypeptide(L)'
;MLFSHASPTSFGRFCSSLKTYAVNLLALGVAANVAAADTNRLAYLDHLDPYYVSTHFAKLTTPQWCGEPGVDCVVVLAIDDMRDTQRYENFLRLILDRLKKIDGRAPVSIMTNTVDLDDAKTKEQLTSWRREGLSIEIHTIDHPCPLLCDSDFAKAKSTYDRCVDLLANAPDNHPVAFRMPCCDSLNTPSPRFWNEIFESMTPNGNHLSIDSSVFCITNDKDPDLSHDLVFDSDGQPKFKKYVPFPSFVNTIQNYPYPYVIGRTCWEFPCVVPSDWEAQNLHQPNNPKTVADLKTALDVVVQKKGTFNLVFHPHGWIRSDQVVELIDHAATHYGSRVKFLTFRECDERLTKHLLGGHPLRSSTDESGKSVSNIRLIDIDDDGYQDVVRFDPENKQLHTRWWRPKANAWIEFTTLFRGQLPTFGVIDGSMATIAFVDDAKMKTLSFSPEEQTWRADVVNAPLNVSDNAITDLQLRDIDGDGHCEVFVALGDHTRILHRDGQSGRWSVANFSLPTGLTISSKTHDAVRFFDVDDDGDLDCLHSDAQSCSLHLFDSMTDGWSTKVFAETRADGEATLPPFVLADGSNNGVWVHSGHVWYQNENTDRMPDKVDRRKLSDLIGDDSAQNNASVFPPPRSPKAALDSFTTSDDVSIELVAAEPLINDPIAFDWDVDGSLWVVEMRDYPNGIDGKGKPGGRIKHLTDTDADGVFDQTTTFIEDLPWPTGVKVWRDGILITSAPNIVYAKDTTGDGTADETETLFTGFGEGNQQHRVNGLVWNMDGWLYVANGDSGGKIRSNRTGKDIAIGGRDLRINPDTGDVETVAGQTQFGRSVDAFGNWFGGSNSFPIWHFIRDEAYAKRNPHYAGPSMRRDIQAVPGASPVFPTSKLLPRFNDFDRANRFTSACSPEIYRDHLIGDPAANYFYVCEPVHNLVHREVMQPDGLSFHTERLPTETQSEV
;
A
#
# COMPACT_ATOMS: atom_id res chain seq x y z
N MET A 1 -32.33 -34.88 -40.26
CA MET A 1 -31.84 -36.19 -40.77
C MET A 1 -30.77 -36.66 -39.80
N LEU A 2 -31.13 -37.52 -38.84
CA LEU A 2 -30.94 -38.98 -38.81
C LEU A 2 -29.51 -39.43 -38.40
N PHE A 3 -29.45 -39.92 -37.14
CA PHE A 3 -28.57 -40.97 -36.56
C PHE A 3 -27.05 -40.67 -36.41
N SER A 4 -26.32 -41.15 -35.37
CA SER A 4 -26.60 -42.01 -34.20
C SER A 4 -25.37 -42.10 -33.29
N HIS A 5 -25.62 -42.45 -32.03
CA HIS A 5 -24.76 -42.95 -30.94
C HIS A 5 -23.44 -43.68 -31.28
N ALA A 6 -22.40 -43.46 -30.45
CA ALA A 6 -21.83 -44.47 -29.52
C ALA A 6 -20.68 -43.88 -28.66
N SER A 7 -20.64 -44.31 -27.39
CA SER A 7 -19.62 -44.03 -26.36
C SER A 7 -18.80 -45.34 -26.08
N PRO A 8 -17.95 -45.45 -25.04
CA PRO A 8 -16.50 -45.20 -25.00
C PRO A 8 -15.70 -46.50 -24.67
N THR A 9 -14.35 -46.50 -24.73
CA THR A 9 -13.46 -47.25 -23.79
C THR A 9 -11.96 -47.14 -24.14
N SER A 10 -11.25 -46.40 -23.28
CA SER A 10 -10.01 -46.73 -22.54
C SER A 10 -8.88 -47.64 -23.08
N PHE A 11 -7.66 -47.25 -22.64
CA PHE A 11 -6.42 -48.02 -22.40
C PHE A 11 -5.29 -47.95 -23.45
N GLY A 12 -4.32 -47.06 -23.18
CA GLY A 12 -3.09 -47.48 -22.50
C GLY A 12 -1.82 -47.68 -23.33
N ARG A 13 -0.85 -46.78 -23.06
CA ARG A 13 0.62 -46.93 -23.15
C ARG A 13 1.23 -47.01 -24.56
N PHE A 14 2.08 -46.02 -24.89
CA PHE A 14 3.48 -46.28 -25.22
C PHE A 14 4.28 -44.97 -25.12
N CYS A 15 4.91 -44.76 -23.97
CA CYS A 15 5.96 -43.76 -23.75
C CYS A 15 7.30 -44.48 -23.82
N SER A 16 8.13 -44.20 -24.83
CA SER A 16 9.58 -44.08 -24.69
C SER A 16 10.24 -43.81 -26.04
N SER A 17 11.25 -42.94 -25.99
CA SER A 17 12.28 -42.65 -27.00
C SER A 17 11.92 -41.69 -28.13
N LEU A 18 12.35 -40.43 -27.99
CA LEU A 18 13.44 -39.89 -28.79
C LEU A 18 13.90 -38.55 -28.23
N LYS A 19 15.03 -38.60 -27.50
CA LYS A 19 15.88 -37.44 -27.24
C LYS A 19 16.84 -37.27 -28.40
N THR A 20 17.15 -36.00 -28.66
CA THR A 20 18.39 -35.42 -29.21
C THR A 20 18.33 -34.89 -30.66
N TYR A 21 18.62 -33.59 -30.75
CA TYR A 21 18.98 -32.74 -31.90
C TYR A 21 17.88 -31.91 -32.59
N ALA A 22 17.58 -30.75 -31.99
CA ALA A 22 17.65 -29.46 -32.67
C ALA A 22 17.74 -28.33 -31.63
N VAL A 23 18.96 -27.82 -31.44
CA VAL A 23 19.26 -26.59 -30.69
C VAL A 23 19.46 -25.49 -31.74
N ASN A 24 18.65 -24.43 -31.64
CA ASN A 24 18.88 -23.01 -31.98
C ASN A 24 17.69 -22.36 -32.69
N LEU A 25 17.34 -21.17 -32.17
CA LEU A 25 16.35 -20.18 -32.62
C LEU A 25 14.88 -20.46 -32.27
N LEU A 26 14.51 -20.11 -31.03
CA LEU A 26 13.51 -19.08 -30.73
C LEU A 26 13.45 -18.92 -29.20
N ALA A 27 14.28 -18.02 -28.66
CA ALA A 27 14.07 -17.43 -27.36
C ALA A 27 13.65 -15.97 -27.64
N LEU A 28 12.37 -15.81 -28.01
CA LEU A 28 11.70 -14.52 -27.92
C LEU A 28 11.20 -14.44 -26.48
N GLY A 29 11.76 -13.48 -25.75
CA GLY A 29 11.51 -13.28 -24.33
C GLY A 29 10.03 -13.01 -24.10
N VAL A 30 9.44 -13.84 -23.24
CA VAL A 30 8.34 -13.36 -22.40
C VAL A 30 9.01 -12.38 -21.45
N ALA A 31 8.98 -11.09 -21.80
CA ALA A 31 9.19 -10.05 -20.81
C ALA A 31 7.94 -10.09 -19.93
N ALA A 32 8.00 -10.87 -18.85
CA ALA A 32 7.11 -10.58 -17.74
C ALA A 32 7.35 -9.10 -17.40
N ASN A 33 6.28 -8.32 -17.23
CA ASN A 33 6.34 -7.03 -16.57
C ASN A 33 6.85 -7.27 -15.15
N VAL A 34 8.18 -7.34 -15.02
CA VAL A 34 8.86 -7.26 -13.74
C VAL A 34 8.60 -5.82 -13.31
N ALA A 35 7.77 -5.64 -12.29
CA ALA A 35 7.67 -4.36 -11.61
C ALA A 35 9.09 -3.86 -11.36
N ALA A 36 9.41 -2.64 -11.80
CA ALA A 36 10.73 -2.06 -11.58
C ALA A 36 11.10 -2.24 -10.09
N ALA A 37 12.34 -2.64 -9.82
CA ALA A 37 12.81 -2.85 -8.46
C ALA A 37 12.65 -1.53 -7.69
N ASP A 38 12.10 -1.58 -6.47
CA ASP A 38 12.06 -0.42 -5.58
C ASP A 38 13.50 -0.04 -5.20
N THR A 39 14.02 0.99 -5.83
CA THR A 39 15.37 1.51 -5.65
C THR A 39 15.53 2.29 -4.35
N ASN A 40 14.42 2.74 -3.74
CA ASN A 40 14.38 3.33 -2.41
C ASN A 40 14.36 2.28 -1.29
N ARG A 41 14.39 0.96 -1.60
CA ARG A 41 14.40 -0.11 -0.58
C ARG A 41 15.54 -0.04 0.43
N LEU A 42 16.63 0.69 0.15
CA LEU A 42 17.77 0.89 1.07
C LEU A 42 17.71 2.21 1.84
N ALA A 43 16.74 3.07 1.52
CA ALA A 43 16.68 4.43 2.00
C ALA A 43 16.17 4.56 3.45
N TYR A 44 15.69 3.45 4.04
CA TYR A 44 15.42 3.35 5.49
C TYR A 44 16.68 3.55 6.33
N LEU A 45 17.87 3.30 5.78
CA LEU A 45 19.13 3.46 6.52
C LEU A 45 19.43 4.90 6.91
N ASP A 46 18.84 5.88 6.22
CA ASP A 46 19.03 7.30 6.48
C ASP A 46 17.99 7.90 7.43
N HIS A 47 16.94 7.13 7.78
CA HIS A 47 15.85 7.56 8.65
C HIS A 47 15.85 6.80 9.99
N LEU A 48 15.13 7.35 10.97
CA LEU A 48 14.96 6.75 12.30
C LEU A 48 13.51 6.29 12.55
N ASP A 49 12.78 6.00 11.47
CA ASP A 49 11.47 5.36 11.57
C ASP A 49 11.67 3.92 12.10
N PRO A 50 10.98 3.50 13.16
CA PRO A 50 11.03 2.13 13.65
C PRO A 50 10.01 1.20 12.98
N TYR A 51 9.14 1.71 12.10
CA TYR A 51 8.02 0.96 11.50
C TYR A 51 8.14 0.79 9.97
N TYR A 52 9.36 0.89 9.43
CA TYR A 52 9.64 0.86 7.98
C TYR A 52 9.50 -0.53 7.33
N VAL A 53 9.49 -1.61 8.11
CA VAL A 53 9.46 -2.98 7.57
C VAL A 53 8.07 -3.37 7.07
N SER A 54 8.03 -4.14 5.99
CA SER A 54 6.80 -4.56 5.31
C SER A 54 6.92 -5.97 4.72
N THR A 55 5.87 -6.48 4.08
CA THR A 55 5.89 -7.74 3.31
C THR A 55 6.94 -7.77 2.20
N HIS A 56 7.32 -6.60 1.68
CA HIS A 56 8.29 -6.44 0.60
C HIS A 56 9.71 -6.18 1.10
N PHE A 57 9.89 -5.95 2.40
CA PHE A 57 11.20 -5.75 2.98
C PHE A 57 11.99 -7.06 3.06
N ALA A 58 13.30 -6.99 2.81
CA ALA A 58 14.16 -8.15 2.80
C ALA A 58 14.20 -8.86 4.16
N LYS A 59 14.04 -10.19 4.14
CA LYS A 59 13.79 -11.05 5.31
C LYS A 59 15.09 -11.34 6.06
N LEU A 60 15.05 -11.31 7.40
CA LEU A 60 16.10 -11.87 8.27
C LEU A 60 15.60 -13.17 8.92
N THR A 61 15.58 -14.24 8.13
CA THR A 61 15.06 -15.55 8.54
C THR A 61 15.92 -16.20 9.62
N THR A 62 15.31 -17.05 10.46
CA THR A 62 16.00 -17.81 11.52
C THR A 62 17.23 -18.57 11.04
N PRO A 63 17.24 -19.24 9.86
CA PRO A 63 18.44 -19.91 9.35
C PRO A 63 19.66 -19.00 9.13
N GLN A 64 19.47 -17.69 8.87
CA GLN A 64 20.57 -16.75 8.65
C GLN A 64 21.41 -16.52 9.91
N TRP A 65 20.78 -16.55 11.09
CA TRP A 65 21.38 -16.07 12.33
C TRP A 65 21.36 -17.06 13.50
N CYS A 66 20.50 -18.08 13.48
CA CYS A 66 20.40 -19.02 14.61
C CYS A 66 21.66 -19.87 14.77
N GLY A 67 22.33 -20.21 13.67
CA GLY A 67 23.56 -21.01 13.68
C GLY A 67 23.37 -22.52 13.89
N GLU A 68 22.12 -22.99 13.99
CA GLU A 68 21.76 -24.41 14.08
C GLU A 68 21.05 -24.87 12.79
N PRO A 69 21.61 -25.83 12.02
CA PRO A 69 20.97 -26.32 10.80
C PRO A 69 19.59 -26.94 11.07
N GLY A 70 18.62 -26.59 10.23
CA GLY A 70 17.26 -27.16 10.29
C GLY A 70 16.33 -26.49 11.29
N VAL A 71 16.77 -25.42 11.99
CA VAL A 71 15.89 -24.56 12.79
C VAL A 71 15.22 -23.55 11.85
N ASP A 72 13.91 -23.65 11.74
CA ASP A 72 13.08 -22.72 10.96
C ASP A 72 12.57 -21.57 11.81
N CYS A 73 12.29 -21.79 13.10
CA CYS A 73 11.71 -20.76 13.96
C CYS A 73 12.37 -20.73 15.33
N VAL A 74 12.58 -19.52 15.85
CA VAL A 74 12.92 -19.30 17.25
C VAL A 74 11.69 -18.83 18.01
N VAL A 75 11.41 -19.46 19.15
CA VAL A 75 10.37 -19.06 20.10
C VAL A 75 11.05 -18.40 21.30
N VAL A 76 10.69 -17.14 21.58
CA VAL A 76 11.04 -16.45 22.82
C VAL A 76 9.78 -16.34 23.67
N LEU A 77 9.81 -16.97 24.84
CA LEU A 77 8.78 -16.83 25.86
C LEU A 77 9.21 -15.71 26.81
N ALA A 78 8.54 -14.56 26.76
CA ALA A 78 8.86 -13.40 27.57
C ALA A 78 7.70 -13.05 28.51
N ILE A 79 7.96 -13.13 29.82
CA ILE A 79 6.98 -12.83 30.88
C ILE A 79 7.26 -11.46 31.49
N ASP A 80 6.23 -10.62 31.59
CA ASP A 80 6.37 -9.21 31.93
C ASP A 80 6.06 -8.90 33.40
N ASP A 81 6.37 -7.67 33.83
CA ASP A 81 6.01 -7.05 35.13
C ASP A 81 6.70 -7.57 36.40
N MET A 82 7.87 -8.22 36.30
CA MET A 82 8.44 -8.83 37.49
C MET A 82 8.83 -7.78 38.54
N ARG A 83 8.23 -7.94 39.73
CA ARG A 83 8.53 -7.20 40.98
C ARG A 83 8.79 -8.10 42.18
N ASP A 84 8.30 -9.34 42.14
CA ASP A 84 8.39 -10.33 43.21
C ASP A 84 8.75 -11.68 42.61
N THR A 85 9.88 -12.26 43.02
CA THR A 85 10.38 -13.49 42.41
C THR A 85 9.51 -14.71 42.73
N GLN A 86 8.87 -14.75 43.90
CA GLN A 86 8.09 -15.92 44.33
C GLN A 86 6.81 -16.12 43.52
N ARG A 87 6.08 -15.04 43.21
CA ARG A 87 4.89 -15.08 42.35
C ARG A 87 5.23 -15.63 40.97
N TYR A 88 6.35 -15.20 40.40
CA TYR A 88 6.80 -15.61 39.08
C TYR A 88 7.27 -17.06 39.09
N GLU A 89 7.99 -17.50 40.13
CA GLU A 89 8.38 -18.91 40.26
C GLU A 89 7.16 -19.83 40.32
N ASN A 90 6.13 -19.46 41.10
CA ASN A 90 4.90 -20.26 41.21
C ASN A 90 4.18 -20.40 39.87
N PHE A 91 4.14 -19.33 39.07
CA PHE A 91 3.53 -19.35 37.75
C PHE A 91 4.39 -20.13 36.74
N LEU A 92 5.70 -19.90 36.73
CA LEU A 92 6.62 -20.42 35.72
C LEU A 92 6.98 -21.88 35.95
N ARG A 93 6.97 -22.41 37.18
CA ARG A 93 7.53 -23.75 37.49
C ARG A 93 7.07 -24.84 36.51
N LEU A 94 5.77 -24.87 36.18
CA LEU A 94 5.21 -25.85 35.23
C LEU A 94 5.76 -25.67 33.81
N ILE A 95 5.92 -24.43 33.35
CA ILE A 95 6.50 -24.06 32.06
C ILE A 95 7.98 -24.45 32.02
N LEU A 96 8.76 -24.08 33.04
CA LEU A 96 10.20 -24.36 33.12
C LEU A 96 10.48 -25.88 33.15
N ASP A 97 9.68 -26.64 33.91
CA ASP A 97 9.80 -28.10 33.97
C ASP A 97 9.48 -28.76 32.64
N ARG A 98 8.55 -28.18 31.86
CA ARG A 98 8.24 -28.69 30.53
C ARG A 98 9.36 -28.41 29.55
N LEU A 99 9.88 -27.18 29.50
CA LEU A 99 10.99 -26.80 28.65
C LEU A 99 12.24 -27.65 28.93
N LYS A 100 12.58 -27.90 30.20
CA LYS A 100 13.69 -28.77 30.59
C LYS A 100 13.57 -30.19 30.06
N LYS A 101 12.35 -30.73 29.96
CA LYS A 101 12.13 -32.05 29.37
C LYS A 101 12.35 -32.07 27.86
N ILE A 102 12.24 -30.93 27.18
CA ILE A 102 12.38 -30.78 25.73
C ILE A 102 13.83 -30.43 25.36
N ASP A 103 14.38 -29.36 25.96
CA ASP A 103 15.68 -28.77 25.59
C ASP A 103 16.80 -29.05 26.63
N GLY A 104 16.46 -29.63 27.78
CA GLY A 104 17.41 -29.81 28.90
C GLY A 104 17.63 -28.53 29.73
N ARG A 105 17.14 -27.39 29.24
CA ARG A 105 17.17 -26.06 29.88
C ARG A 105 15.75 -25.47 29.90
N ALA A 106 15.58 -24.34 30.59
CA ALA A 106 14.32 -23.61 30.66
C ALA A 106 14.47 -22.18 30.11
N PRO A 107 14.66 -22.00 28.79
CA PRO A 107 14.78 -20.67 28.19
C PRO A 107 13.46 -19.89 28.32
N VAL A 108 13.45 -18.93 29.24
CA VAL A 108 12.39 -17.93 29.43
C VAL A 108 13.08 -16.61 29.77
N SER A 109 12.63 -15.52 29.14
CA SER A 109 13.08 -14.17 29.46
C SER A 109 12.07 -13.51 30.39
N ILE A 110 12.54 -12.94 31.51
CA ILE A 110 11.69 -12.27 32.50
C ILE A 110 11.93 -10.77 32.40
N MET A 111 10.95 -10.03 31.85
CA MET A 111 11.00 -8.57 31.79
C MET A 111 10.69 -8.03 33.19
N THR A 112 11.67 -7.35 33.77
CA THR A 112 11.69 -7.04 35.20
C THR A 112 11.63 -5.53 35.43
N ASN A 113 10.74 -5.10 36.33
CA ASN A 113 10.72 -3.72 36.78
C ASN A 113 11.73 -3.51 37.91
N THR A 114 11.62 -4.29 38.97
CA THR A 114 12.45 -4.12 40.16
C THR A 114 12.59 -5.41 40.95
N VAL A 115 13.68 -5.55 41.68
CA VAL A 115 13.94 -6.65 42.60
C VAL A 115 14.71 -6.13 43.81
N ASP A 116 14.45 -6.71 44.98
CA ASP A 116 15.25 -6.43 46.17
C ASP A 116 16.54 -7.24 46.12
N LEU A 117 17.63 -6.59 45.68
CA LEU A 117 18.93 -7.24 45.66
C LEU A 117 19.53 -7.41 47.05
N ASP A 118 19.01 -6.81 48.12
CA ASP A 118 19.52 -7.06 49.48
C ASP A 118 18.90 -8.32 50.11
N ASP A 119 17.72 -8.75 49.63
CA ASP A 119 17.10 -9.99 50.05
C ASP A 119 17.86 -11.23 49.52
N ALA A 120 18.31 -12.07 50.46
CA ALA A 120 19.04 -13.29 50.15
C ALA A 120 18.21 -14.29 49.34
N LYS A 121 16.90 -14.37 49.58
CA LYS A 121 16.02 -15.31 48.84
C LYS A 121 15.88 -14.87 47.38
N THR A 122 15.68 -13.59 47.14
CA THR A 122 15.64 -13.00 45.81
C THR A 122 16.95 -13.27 45.05
N LYS A 123 18.12 -13.02 45.67
CA LYS A 123 19.42 -13.35 45.06
C LYS A 123 19.57 -14.84 44.73
N GLU A 124 19.16 -15.72 45.64
CA GLU A 124 19.22 -17.16 45.43
C GLU A 124 18.30 -17.61 44.29
N GLN A 125 17.08 -17.08 44.22
CA GLN A 125 16.12 -17.38 43.15
C GLN A 125 16.62 -16.92 41.78
N LEU A 126 17.11 -15.67 41.67
CA LEU A 126 17.68 -15.14 40.42
C LEU A 126 18.87 -15.99 39.94
N THR A 127 19.73 -16.41 40.88
CA THR A 127 20.87 -17.30 40.58
C THR A 127 20.39 -18.69 40.14
N SER A 128 19.34 -19.24 40.77
CA SER A 128 18.74 -20.52 40.40
C SER A 128 18.20 -20.47 38.98
N TRP A 129 17.38 -19.48 38.66
CA TRP A 129 16.80 -19.31 37.33
C TRP A 129 17.84 -19.22 36.23
N ARG A 130 18.94 -18.49 36.43
CA ARG A 130 20.01 -18.45 35.43
C ARG A 130 20.70 -19.80 35.24
N ARG A 131 20.91 -20.58 36.32
CA ARG A 131 21.44 -21.95 36.19
C ARG A 131 20.48 -22.87 35.44
N GLU A 132 19.17 -22.60 35.49
CA GLU A 132 18.16 -23.30 34.71
C GLU A 132 18.10 -22.85 33.24
N GLY A 133 18.67 -21.68 32.91
CA GLY A 133 18.75 -21.15 31.55
C GLY A 133 17.84 -19.95 31.25
N LEU A 134 17.28 -19.28 32.27
CA LEU A 134 16.47 -18.07 32.09
C LEU A 134 17.34 -16.82 31.97
N SER A 135 16.79 -15.78 31.35
CA SER A 135 17.37 -14.43 31.34
C SER A 135 16.49 -13.42 32.09
N ILE A 136 17.12 -12.43 32.73
CA ILE A 136 16.44 -11.38 33.51
C ILE A 136 16.68 -10.06 32.79
N GLU A 137 15.62 -9.52 32.20
CA GLU A 137 15.62 -8.42 31.23
C GLU A 137 14.89 -7.19 31.78
N ILE A 138 14.84 -6.10 31.02
CA ILE A 138 14.45 -4.76 31.50
C ILE A 138 13.01 -4.41 31.11
N HIS A 139 12.24 -3.85 32.06
CA HIS A 139 10.88 -3.35 31.82
C HIS A 139 10.62 -1.91 32.34
N THR A 140 11.65 -1.18 32.79
CA THR A 140 11.59 0.09 33.58
C THR A 140 11.22 -0.10 35.05
N ILE A 141 11.80 0.70 35.95
CA ILE A 141 11.68 0.48 37.39
C ILE A 141 10.32 0.91 37.96
N ASP A 142 9.75 1.98 37.43
CA ASP A 142 8.49 2.54 37.90
C ASP A 142 7.27 1.99 37.15
N HIS A 143 7.45 1.41 35.95
CA HIS A 143 6.37 0.98 35.05
C HIS A 143 5.34 2.11 34.73
N PRO A 144 5.80 3.26 34.19
CA PRO A 144 4.88 4.28 33.69
C PRO A 144 4.15 3.83 32.43
N CYS A 145 2.85 4.12 32.31
CA CYS A 145 2.05 3.85 31.11
C CYS A 145 1.26 5.10 30.70
N PRO A 146 1.72 5.85 29.67
CA PRO A 146 2.88 5.62 28.80
C PRO A 146 4.21 5.98 29.48
N LEU A 147 5.34 5.54 28.91
CA LEU A 147 6.68 5.91 29.36
C LEU A 147 6.98 7.40 29.18
N LEU A 148 6.63 7.94 28.01
CA LEU A 148 6.78 9.35 27.68
C LEU A 148 5.52 10.08 28.15
N CYS A 149 5.56 10.72 29.31
CA CYS A 149 4.42 11.43 29.90
C CYS A 149 4.83 12.63 30.77
N ASP A 150 3.83 13.34 31.29
CA ASP A 150 3.98 14.43 32.27
C ASP A 150 4.85 15.62 31.81
N SER A 151 5.16 15.73 30.52
CA SER A 151 6.15 16.69 30.00
C SER A 151 7.54 16.57 30.65
N ASP A 152 7.92 15.36 31.09
CA ASP A 152 9.16 15.11 31.82
C ASP A 152 10.00 14.00 31.18
N PHE A 153 10.75 14.36 30.14
CA PHE A 153 11.65 13.44 29.45
C PHE A 153 12.76 12.89 30.37
N ALA A 154 13.24 13.69 31.33
CA ALA A 154 14.28 13.27 32.26
C ALA A 154 13.80 12.16 33.20
N LYS A 155 12.53 12.22 33.64
CA LYS A 155 11.87 11.14 34.39
C LYS A 155 11.75 9.87 33.57
N ALA A 156 11.34 9.97 32.30
CA ALA A 156 11.27 8.82 31.40
C ALA A 156 12.65 8.13 31.23
N LYS A 157 13.72 8.91 31.01
CA LYS A 157 15.09 8.38 30.96
C LYS A 157 15.51 7.77 32.31
N SER A 158 15.22 8.43 33.43
CA SER A 158 15.61 7.98 34.77
C SER A 158 15.00 6.64 35.16
N THR A 159 13.73 6.37 34.83
CA THR A 159 13.09 5.07 35.14
C THR A 159 13.69 3.92 34.33
N TYR A 160 14.11 4.19 33.09
CA TYR A 160 14.85 3.24 32.25
C TYR A 160 16.25 3.00 32.82
N ASP A 161 17.06 4.05 32.98
CA ASP A 161 18.45 3.97 33.41
C ASP A 161 18.59 3.25 34.77
N ARG A 162 17.75 3.61 35.76
CA ARG A 162 17.77 2.97 37.08
C ARG A 162 17.45 1.49 37.02
N CYS A 163 16.57 1.06 36.11
CA CYS A 163 16.21 -0.34 35.95
C CYS A 163 17.36 -1.14 35.33
N VAL A 164 17.95 -0.61 34.25
CA VAL A 164 19.13 -1.18 33.59
C VAL A 164 20.27 -1.32 34.60
N ASP A 165 20.58 -0.26 35.34
CA ASP A 165 21.67 -0.26 36.30
C ASP A 165 21.41 -1.17 37.50
N LEU A 166 20.18 -1.25 37.99
CA LEU A 166 19.81 -2.19 39.05
C LEU A 166 20.06 -3.63 38.59
N LEU A 167 19.56 -4.00 37.41
CA LEU A 167 19.59 -5.38 36.94
C LEU A 167 20.94 -5.79 36.37
N ALA A 168 21.75 -4.87 35.84
CA ALA A 168 23.14 -5.10 35.51
C ALA A 168 24.01 -5.35 36.75
N ASN A 169 23.63 -4.80 37.91
CA ASN A 169 24.30 -5.04 39.19
C ASN A 169 23.86 -6.33 39.90
N ALA A 170 22.82 -7.01 39.41
CA ALA A 170 22.44 -8.30 39.95
C ALA A 170 23.58 -9.32 39.69
N PRO A 171 23.96 -10.17 40.68
CA PRO A 171 25.08 -11.11 40.54
C PRO A 171 24.92 -11.93 39.27
N ASP A 172 25.98 -12.11 38.46
CA ASP A 172 26.03 -12.77 37.14
C ASP A 172 24.86 -12.48 36.16
N ASN A 173 24.20 -11.32 36.27
CA ASN A 173 23.20 -10.90 35.30
C ASN A 173 23.81 -9.94 34.27
N HIS A 174 23.35 -10.06 33.03
CA HIS A 174 23.70 -9.17 31.91
C HIS A 174 22.44 -9.02 31.04
N PRO A 175 21.56 -8.09 31.38
CA PRO A 175 20.36 -7.86 30.58
C PRO A 175 20.77 -7.38 29.19
N VAL A 176 20.06 -7.84 28.16
CA VAL A 176 20.27 -7.40 26.77
C VAL A 176 19.01 -6.84 26.14
N ALA A 177 17.84 -7.14 26.70
CA ALA A 177 16.56 -6.79 26.12
C ALA A 177 15.76 -5.81 26.98
N PHE A 178 15.00 -4.96 26.28
CA PHE A 178 13.99 -4.09 26.83
C PHE A 178 12.61 -4.48 26.29
N ARG A 179 11.58 -4.23 27.09
CA ARG A 179 10.20 -4.15 26.63
C ARG A 179 9.54 -2.94 27.25
N MET A 180 8.85 -2.17 26.45
CA MET A 180 8.19 -0.97 26.91
C MET A 180 6.90 -1.30 27.66
N PRO A 181 6.66 -0.71 28.85
CA PRO A 181 5.38 -0.84 29.54
C PRO A 181 4.18 -0.48 28.67
N CYS A 182 3.13 -1.30 28.71
CA CYS A 182 1.88 -1.09 27.99
C CYS A 182 2.00 -0.96 26.45
N CYS A 183 3.04 -1.54 25.84
CA CYS A 183 3.25 -1.49 24.40
C CYS A 183 2.15 -2.18 23.56
N ASP A 184 1.38 -3.09 24.17
CA ASP A 184 0.29 -3.88 23.57
C ASP A 184 -1.11 -3.27 23.77
N SER A 185 -1.20 -2.20 24.56
CA SER A 185 -2.47 -1.67 25.05
C SER A 185 -2.61 -0.16 24.84
N LEU A 186 -1.50 0.55 24.65
CA LEU A 186 -1.43 1.99 24.43
C LEU A 186 -0.34 2.31 23.42
N ASN A 187 -0.50 3.40 22.66
CA ASN A 187 0.61 3.97 21.90
C ASN A 187 1.65 4.48 22.90
N THR A 188 2.82 3.86 22.95
CA THR A 188 3.86 4.16 23.95
C THR A 188 5.26 4.21 23.32
N PRO A 189 5.66 3.24 22.46
CA PRO A 189 6.90 3.29 21.72
C PRO A 189 6.89 4.36 20.63
N SER A 190 7.94 5.17 20.64
CA SER A 190 8.13 6.29 19.73
C SER A 190 9.60 6.41 19.36
N PRO A 191 9.94 6.92 18.15
CA PRO A 191 11.32 7.24 17.76
C PRO A 191 12.08 8.06 18.81
N ARG A 192 11.36 8.89 19.60
CA ARG A 192 11.93 9.64 20.73
C ARG A 192 12.63 8.73 21.73
N PHE A 193 12.05 7.58 22.06
CA PHE A 193 12.61 6.63 23.02
C PHE A 193 13.88 5.97 22.50
N TRP A 194 13.85 5.37 21.31
CA TRP A 194 14.99 4.60 20.82
C TRP A 194 16.24 5.48 20.69
N ASN A 195 16.06 6.68 20.18
CA ASN A 195 17.14 7.57 19.84
C ASN A 195 17.70 8.37 21.03
N GLU A 196 16.83 8.80 21.95
CA GLU A 196 17.25 9.67 23.06
C GLU A 196 17.40 8.93 24.40
N ILE A 197 16.91 7.69 24.50
CA ILE A 197 17.01 6.87 25.73
C ILE A 197 17.78 5.57 25.44
N PHE A 198 17.33 4.76 24.49
CA PHE A 198 17.87 3.41 24.28
C PHE A 198 19.29 3.39 23.69
N GLU A 199 19.61 4.34 22.80
CA GLU A 199 20.92 4.49 22.17
C GLU A 199 22.01 5.02 23.11
N SER A 200 21.60 5.78 24.13
CA SER A 200 22.51 6.33 25.13
C SER A 200 22.92 5.29 26.18
N MET A 201 24.11 5.47 26.75
CA MET A 201 24.50 4.70 27.93
C MET A 201 23.81 5.22 29.20
N THR A 202 23.62 4.32 30.17
CA THR A 202 23.23 4.71 31.53
C THR A 202 24.37 5.45 32.24
N PRO A 203 24.11 6.13 33.37
CA PRO A 203 25.15 6.75 34.18
C PRO A 203 26.27 5.79 34.63
N ASN A 204 25.98 4.49 34.76
CA ASN A 204 26.99 3.47 35.09
C ASN A 204 27.66 2.85 33.85
N GLY A 205 27.39 3.33 32.64
CA GLY A 205 27.99 2.84 31.40
C GLY A 205 27.37 1.55 30.86
N ASN A 206 26.15 1.21 31.29
CA ASN A 206 25.42 0.05 30.77
C ASN A 206 24.58 0.44 29.54
N HIS A 207 24.27 -0.53 28.70
CA HIS A 207 23.37 -0.41 27.56
C HIS A 207 22.72 -1.76 27.23
N LEU A 208 21.71 -1.74 26.36
CA LEU A 208 20.99 -2.92 25.87
C LEU A 208 21.18 -3.05 24.35
N SER A 209 20.85 -4.22 23.81
CA SER A 209 21.00 -4.51 22.37
C SER A 209 19.67 -4.83 21.68
N ILE A 210 18.68 -5.33 22.43
CA ILE A 210 17.37 -5.74 21.91
C ILE A 210 16.26 -4.87 22.52
N ASP A 211 15.30 -4.47 21.69
CA ASP A 211 13.95 -4.08 22.09
C ASP A 211 12.94 -5.11 21.56
N SER A 212 11.82 -5.25 22.26
CA SER A 212 10.71 -6.14 21.89
C SER A 212 9.40 -5.48 22.30
N SER A 213 9.09 -4.40 21.60
CA SER A 213 8.00 -3.47 21.93
C SER A 213 7.06 -3.19 20.75
N VAL A 214 7.39 -3.65 19.54
CA VAL A 214 6.56 -3.51 18.34
C VAL A 214 5.81 -4.80 18.05
N PHE A 215 4.52 -4.71 17.72
CA PHE A 215 3.66 -5.88 17.46
C PHE A 215 3.54 -6.20 15.97
N CYS A 216 3.76 -7.45 15.60
CA CYS A 216 3.58 -7.94 14.23
C CYS A 216 2.18 -8.55 14.05
N ILE A 217 1.36 -7.88 13.24
CA ILE A 217 0.03 -8.36 12.86
C ILE A 217 0.17 -9.19 11.59
N THR A 218 -0.25 -10.45 11.66
CA THR A 218 -0.41 -11.27 10.45
C THR A 218 -1.78 -10.99 9.82
N ASN A 219 -1.83 -10.83 8.49
CA ASN A 219 -3.04 -10.62 7.73
C ASN A 219 -3.00 -11.31 6.35
N ASP A 220 -4.09 -11.15 5.62
CA ASP A 220 -4.40 -11.74 4.32
C ASP A 220 -3.63 -11.14 3.13
N LYS A 221 -2.90 -10.04 3.35
CA LYS A 221 -2.05 -9.43 2.33
C LYS A 221 -0.67 -10.09 2.20
N ASP A 222 -0.35 -11.09 3.04
CA ASP A 222 0.89 -11.87 2.90
C ASP A 222 0.70 -12.99 1.87
N PRO A 223 1.30 -12.90 0.66
CA PRO A 223 1.14 -13.92 -0.37
C PRO A 223 1.76 -15.27 0.00
N ASP A 224 2.63 -15.31 1.01
CA ASP A 224 3.24 -16.57 1.47
C ASP A 224 2.29 -17.37 2.39
N LEU A 225 1.13 -16.83 2.79
CA LEU A 225 0.23 -17.45 3.76
C LEU A 225 -1.08 -17.94 3.11
N SER A 226 -1.55 -19.12 3.54
CA SER A 226 -2.83 -19.66 3.10
C SER A 226 -3.99 -19.00 3.84
N HIS A 227 -5.13 -18.87 3.15
CA HIS A 227 -6.38 -18.32 3.70
C HIS A 227 -6.74 -18.83 5.11
N ASP A 228 -6.64 -20.15 5.38
CA ASP A 228 -7.00 -20.75 6.67
C ASP A 228 -6.15 -20.29 7.86
N LEU A 229 -4.94 -19.76 7.61
CA LEU A 229 -4.04 -19.24 8.64
C LEU A 229 -4.39 -17.79 9.02
N VAL A 230 -5.03 -17.05 8.12
CA VAL A 230 -5.24 -15.61 8.25
C VAL A 230 -6.71 -15.22 8.44
N PHE A 231 -7.64 -16.13 8.15
CA PHE A 231 -9.07 -16.00 8.46
C PHE A 231 -9.54 -17.01 9.51
N ASP A 232 -10.56 -16.65 10.30
CA ASP A 232 -11.26 -17.60 11.17
C ASP A 232 -12.46 -18.25 10.47
N SER A 233 -13.13 -19.17 11.17
CA SER A 233 -14.25 -19.95 10.62
C SER A 233 -15.45 -19.10 10.18
N ASP A 234 -15.52 -17.85 10.64
CA ASP A 234 -16.58 -16.91 10.31
C ASP A 234 -16.17 -15.99 9.13
N GLY A 235 -15.02 -16.27 8.49
CA GLY A 235 -14.48 -15.49 7.39
C GLY A 235 -13.89 -14.14 7.80
N GLN A 236 -13.61 -13.93 9.09
CA GLN A 236 -13.05 -12.67 9.59
C GLN A 236 -11.52 -12.74 9.71
N PRO A 237 -10.80 -11.64 9.48
CA PRO A 237 -9.35 -11.59 9.72
C PRO A 237 -9.00 -12.02 11.13
N LYS A 238 -8.15 -13.04 11.25
CA LYS A 238 -7.93 -13.78 12.49
C LYS A 238 -7.24 -12.92 13.56
N PHE A 239 -6.24 -12.13 13.17
CA PHE A 239 -5.38 -11.41 14.11
C PHE A 239 -5.70 -9.91 14.23
N LYS A 240 -6.23 -9.28 13.19
CA LYS A 240 -6.56 -7.84 13.20
C LYS A 240 -7.55 -7.44 14.30
N LYS A 241 -8.42 -8.38 14.72
CA LYS A 241 -9.39 -8.17 15.81
C LYS A 241 -8.79 -7.99 17.21
N TYR A 242 -7.50 -8.30 17.38
CA TYR A 242 -6.78 -8.10 18.64
C TYR A 242 -6.20 -6.69 18.78
N VAL A 243 -6.16 -5.92 17.69
CA VAL A 243 -5.73 -4.52 17.72
C VAL A 243 -6.69 -3.73 18.61
N PRO A 244 -6.20 -3.04 19.67
CA PRO A 244 -7.06 -2.53 20.73
C PRO A 244 -7.95 -1.35 20.29
N PHE A 245 -7.51 -0.57 19.30
CA PHE A 245 -8.26 0.55 18.73
C PHE A 245 -7.72 0.95 17.35
N PRO A 246 -8.51 1.66 16.50
CA PRO A 246 -8.13 1.94 15.11
C PRO A 246 -6.84 2.74 14.90
N SER A 247 -6.43 3.53 15.89
CA SER A 247 -5.24 4.40 15.86
C SER A 247 -4.02 3.82 16.57
N PHE A 248 -4.05 2.52 16.85
CA PHE A 248 -2.91 1.82 17.45
C PHE A 248 -1.78 1.72 16.43
N VAL A 249 -0.63 2.32 16.73
CA VAL A 249 0.46 2.57 15.77
C VAL A 249 1.70 1.71 16.03
N ASN A 250 1.79 1.06 17.19
CA ASN A 250 2.96 0.27 17.61
C ASN A 250 3.04 -1.08 16.88
N THR A 251 2.77 -1.10 15.58
CA THR A 251 2.56 -2.32 14.83
C THR A 251 3.26 -2.29 13.49
N ILE A 252 3.72 -3.48 13.09
CA ILE A 252 4.15 -3.80 11.73
C ILE A 252 3.27 -4.94 11.21
N GLN A 253 3.32 -5.22 9.91
CA GLN A 253 2.47 -6.24 9.31
C GLN A 253 3.31 -7.31 8.62
N ASN A 254 2.97 -8.59 8.86
CA ASN A 254 3.50 -9.76 8.16
C ASN A 254 5.04 -9.91 8.15
N TYR A 255 5.74 -9.21 9.04
CA TYR A 255 7.20 -9.22 9.13
C TYR A 255 7.66 -9.78 10.50
N PRO A 256 7.54 -11.10 10.75
CA PRO A 256 7.89 -11.71 12.03
C PRO A 256 9.40 -11.99 12.13
N TYR A 257 10.25 -11.07 11.70
CA TYR A 257 11.71 -11.21 11.71
C TYR A 257 12.35 -10.12 12.56
N PRO A 258 13.53 -10.39 13.16
CA PRO A 258 14.31 -9.33 13.76
C PRO A 258 14.71 -8.29 12.70
N TYR A 259 14.73 -7.02 13.10
CA TYR A 259 15.21 -5.92 12.25
C TYR A 259 15.95 -4.88 13.10
N VAL A 260 16.53 -3.87 12.45
CA VAL A 260 17.37 -2.88 13.15
C VAL A 260 16.68 -1.52 13.21
N ILE A 261 16.49 -0.97 14.41
CA ILE A 261 16.06 0.41 14.65
C ILE A 261 17.30 1.26 14.95
N GLY A 262 17.40 2.45 14.37
CA GLY A 262 18.46 3.42 14.69
C GLY A 262 19.88 2.88 14.50
N ARG A 263 20.06 1.91 13.59
CA ARG A 263 21.34 1.22 13.28
C ARG A 263 21.98 0.44 14.46
N THR A 264 21.39 0.49 15.66
CA THR A 264 22.05 0.06 16.91
C THR A 264 21.16 -0.75 17.85
N CYS A 265 19.87 -0.87 17.54
CA CYS A 265 18.88 -1.64 18.30
C CYS A 265 18.33 -2.77 17.44
N TRP A 266 18.41 -4.01 17.92
CA TRP A 266 17.61 -5.10 17.37
C TRP A 266 16.18 -5.00 17.86
N GLU A 267 15.21 -4.87 16.97
CA GLU A 267 13.80 -5.07 17.33
C GLU A 267 13.41 -6.52 17.08
N PHE A 268 12.88 -7.15 18.13
CA PHE A 268 12.27 -8.48 18.09
C PHE A 268 10.75 -8.32 18.21
N PRO A 269 10.03 -8.28 17.08
CA PRO A 269 8.62 -7.93 17.11
C PRO A 269 7.81 -8.97 17.88
N CYS A 270 6.94 -8.50 18.77
CA CYS A 270 5.96 -9.31 19.49
C CYS A 270 4.93 -9.90 18.51
N VAL A 271 4.45 -11.10 18.79
CA VAL A 271 3.35 -11.67 17.99
C VAL A 271 2.01 -11.15 18.48
N VAL A 272 1.06 -10.95 17.57
CA VAL A 272 -0.35 -10.76 17.91
C VAL A 272 -1.07 -12.11 17.85
N PRO A 273 -1.78 -12.54 18.91
CA PRO A 273 -2.07 -11.77 20.12
C PRO A 273 -1.04 -11.94 21.26
N SER A 274 -0.93 -10.93 22.14
CA SER A 274 -0.48 -11.09 23.53
C SER A 274 -1.57 -11.71 24.42
N ASP A 275 -1.22 -12.14 25.64
CA ASP A 275 -2.25 -12.60 26.59
C ASP A 275 -3.19 -11.48 27.07
N TRP A 276 -2.72 -10.23 27.14
CA TRP A 276 -3.53 -9.06 27.47
C TRP A 276 -4.53 -8.75 26.37
N GLU A 277 -4.07 -8.65 25.11
CA GLU A 277 -4.93 -8.41 23.94
C GLU A 277 -6.00 -9.51 23.86
N ALA A 278 -5.58 -10.75 24.07
CA ALA A 278 -6.48 -11.88 24.01
C ALA A 278 -7.49 -11.91 25.14
N GLN A 279 -7.13 -11.56 26.38
CA GLN A 279 -8.10 -11.51 27.48
C GLN A 279 -9.08 -10.34 27.29
N ASN A 280 -8.62 -9.22 26.75
CA ASN A 280 -9.48 -8.07 26.49
C ASN A 280 -10.60 -8.44 25.51
N LEU A 281 -10.28 -9.26 24.50
CA LEU A 281 -11.25 -9.75 23.53
C LEU A 281 -12.08 -10.95 24.04
N HIS A 282 -11.44 -11.97 24.59
CA HIS A 282 -12.05 -13.29 24.84
C HIS A 282 -12.34 -13.59 26.31
N GLN A 283 -12.03 -12.68 27.24
CA GLN A 283 -11.97 -12.90 28.68
C GLN A 283 -10.83 -13.86 29.11
N PRO A 284 -10.45 -13.87 30.40
CA PRO A 284 -9.31 -14.65 30.87
C PRO A 284 -9.42 -16.16 30.60
N ASN A 285 -8.27 -16.77 30.29
CA ASN A 285 -8.07 -18.21 30.20
C ASN A 285 -8.92 -18.91 29.13
N ASN A 286 -9.32 -18.18 28.10
CA ASN A 286 -10.17 -18.69 27.03
C ASN A 286 -9.41 -19.69 26.13
N PRO A 287 -9.98 -20.87 25.79
CA PRO A 287 -9.34 -21.81 24.87
C PRO A 287 -9.14 -21.26 23.45
N LYS A 288 -9.97 -20.30 23.00
CA LYS A 288 -9.80 -19.63 21.69
C LYS A 288 -8.47 -18.87 21.61
N THR A 289 -8.03 -18.26 22.72
CA THR A 289 -6.71 -17.62 22.82
C THR A 289 -5.59 -18.61 22.51
N VAL A 290 -5.64 -19.81 23.08
CA VAL A 290 -4.61 -20.83 22.86
C VAL A 290 -4.62 -21.34 21.42
N ALA A 291 -5.81 -21.50 20.82
CA ALA A 291 -5.93 -21.89 19.42
C ALA A 291 -5.36 -20.83 18.46
N ASP A 292 -5.63 -19.55 18.71
CA ASP A 292 -5.11 -18.45 17.90
C ASP A 292 -3.57 -18.29 18.09
N LEU A 293 -3.06 -18.47 19.31
CA LEU A 293 -1.60 -18.49 19.58
C LEU A 293 -0.89 -19.63 18.85
N LYS A 294 -1.49 -20.83 18.80
CA LYS A 294 -0.95 -21.96 18.02
C LYS A 294 -0.91 -21.64 16.53
N THR A 295 -1.97 -21.01 16.02
CA THR A 295 -2.03 -20.59 14.61
C THR A 295 -0.97 -19.52 14.31
N ALA A 296 -0.79 -18.54 15.20
CA ALA A 296 0.28 -17.55 15.07
C ALA A 296 1.67 -18.21 15.05
N LEU A 297 1.90 -19.23 15.88
CA LEU A 297 3.14 -20.00 15.84
C LEU A 297 3.31 -20.72 14.49
N ASP A 298 2.26 -21.36 13.98
CA ASP A 298 2.28 -22.05 12.68
C ASP A 298 2.67 -21.09 11.55
N VAL A 299 2.09 -19.88 11.54
CA VAL A 299 2.46 -18.79 10.62
C VAL A 299 3.95 -18.46 10.73
N VAL A 300 4.46 -18.23 11.94
CA VAL A 300 5.87 -17.84 12.12
C VAL A 300 6.82 -18.98 11.73
N VAL A 301 6.46 -20.24 11.97
CA VAL A 301 7.24 -21.39 11.49
C VAL A 301 7.28 -21.44 9.97
N GLN A 302 6.15 -21.20 9.29
CA GLN A 302 6.09 -21.13 7.82
C GLN A 302 6.95 -19.99 7.27
N LYS A 303 6.92 -18.84 7.93
CA LYS A 303 7.74 -17.66 7.58
C LYS A 303 9.21 -17.84 7.92
N LYS A 304 9.56 -18.81 8.76
CA LYS A 304 10.88 -19.01 9.34
C LYS A 304 11.36 -17.84 10.21
N GLY A 305 10.43 -17.24 10.96
CA GLY A 305 10.65 -16.03 11.78
C GLY A 305 10.88 -16.31 13.27
N THR A 306 10.71 -15.26 14.06
CA THR A 306 10.75 -15.27 15.54
C THR A 306 9.36 -15.13 16.14
N PHE A 307 8.97 -16.07 16.99
CA PHE A 307 7.72 -16.04 17.74
C PHE A 307 8.01 -15.50 19.14
N ASN A 308 7.77 -14.21 19.37
CA ASN A 308 8.03 -13.55 20.64
C ASN A 308 6.71 -13.36 21.39
N LEU A 309 6.43 -14.25 22.35
CA LEU A 309 5.21 -14.22 23.14
C LEU A 309 5.36 -13.27 24.33
N VAL A 310 4.38 -12.39 24.49
CA VAL A 310 4.17 -11.56 25.69
C VAL A 310 3.10 -12.21 26.56
N PHE A 311 3.42 -12.49 27.82
CA PHE A 311 2.45 -13.04 28.77
C PHE A 311 2.71 -12.61 30.22
N HIS A 312 1.70 -12.77 31.08
CA HIS A 312 1.71 -12.23 32.44
C HIS A 312 1.17 -13.22 33.48
N PRO A 313 1.66 -13.19 34.74
CA PRO A 313 1.12 -13.99 35.84
C PRO A 313 -0.10 -13.32 36.49
N HIS A 314 -0.94 -12.65 35.71
CA HIS A 314 -2.08 -11.84 36.17
C HIS A 314 -3.42 -12.59 36.11
N GLY A 315 -3.40 -13.85 35.68
CA GLY A 315 -4.59 -14.70 35.57
C GLY A 315 -5.33 -14.56 34.23
N TRP A 316 -4.74 -13.83 33.27
CA TRP A 316 -5.21 -13.69 31.89
C TRP A 316 -4.97 -14.96 31.07
N ILE A 317 -3.82 -15.61 31.29
CA ILE A 317 -3.48 -16.94 30.80
C ILE A 317 -2.98 -17.80 31.96
N ARG A 318 -3.22 -19.11 31.89
CA ARG A 318 -2.70 -20.09 32.86
C ARG A 318 -1.40 -20.72 32.39
N SER A 319 -0.58 -21.18 33.33
CA SER A 319 0.67 -21.90 33.04
C SER A 319 0.47 -23.15 32.19
N ASP A 320 -0.64 -23.89 32.38
CA ASP A 320 -0.96 -25.09 31.58
C ASP A 320 -1.31 -24.75 30.12
N GLN A 321 -1.84 -23.55 29.85
CA GLN A 321 -2.12 -23.08 28.49
C GLN A 321 -0.85 -22.69 27.75
N VAL A 322 0.11 -22.07 28.44
CA VAL A 322 1.45 -21.81 27.88
C VAL A 322 2.17 -23.14 27.59
N VAL A 323 2.03 -24.14 28.48
CA VAL A 323 2.53 -25.49 28.23
C VAL A 323 1.87 -26.13 27.02
N GLU A 324 0.57 -25.93 26.81
CA GLU A 324 -0.13 -26.43 25.62
C GLU A 324 0.43 -25.86 24.31
N LEU A 325 0.84 -24.58 24.30
CA LEU A 325 1.53 -23.96 23.16
C LEU A 325 2.94 -24.54 22.96
N ILE A 326 3.70 -24.74 24.05
CA ILE A 326 5.02 -25.40 24.01
C ILE A 326 4.91 -26.82 23.46
N ASP A 327 3.87 -27.55 23.86
CA ASP A 327 3.59 -28.90 23.39
C ASP A 327 3.22 -28.93 21.91
N HIS A 328 2.47 -27.94 21.44
CA HIS A 328 2.19 -27.76 20.02
C HIS A 328 3.50 -27.60 19.23
N ALA A 329 4.36 -26.67 19.64
CA ALA A 329 5.65 -26.45 19.01
C ALA A 329 6.51 -27.73 18.95
N ALA A 330 6.67 -28.40 20.10
CA ALA A 330 7.52 -29.57 20.23
C ALA A 330 6.98 -30.79 19.48
N THR A 331 5.66 -30.98 19.44
CA THR A 331 5.03 -32.15 18.82
C THR A 331 4.93 -32.01 17.30
N HIS A 332 4.57 -30.82 16.81
CA HIS A 332 4.35 -30.60 15.38
C HIS A 332 5.66 -30.30 14.61
N TYR A 333 6.62 -29.62 15.25
CA TYR A 333 7.82 -29.14 14.55
C TYR A 333 9.12 -29.73 15.10
N GLY A 334 9.14 -30.21 16.34
CA GLY A 334 10.33 -30.82 16.94
C GLY A 334 11.54 -29.89 16.86
N SER A 335 12.65 -30.38 16.31
CA SER A 335 13.90 -29.62 16.20
C SER A 335 13.85 -28.44 15.24
N ARG A 336 12.78 -28.28 14.45
CA ARG A 336 12.59 -27.10 13.58
C ARG A 336 12.26 -25.84 14.38
N VAL A 337 11.81 -25.99 15.63
CA VAL A 337 11.57 -24.88 16.56
C VAL A 337 12.61 -24.91 17.67
N LYS A 338 13.21 -23.76 17.96
CA LYS A 338 14.17 -23.60 19.05
C LYS A 338 13.65 -22.59 20.07
N PHE A 339 13.63 -22.97 21.34
CA PHE A 339 13.33 -22.03 22.42
C PHE A 339 14.61 -21.34 22.87
N LEU A 340 14.62 -20.01 22.87
CA LEU A 340 15.76 -19.18 23.25
C LEU A 340 15.31 -18.04 24.16
N THR A 341 16.22 -17.60 25.03
CA THR A 341 16.12 -16.31 25.71
C THR A 341 16.60 -15.18 24.81
N PHE A 342 16.22 -13.92 25.08
CA PHE A 342 16.75 -12.77 24.33
C PHE A 342 18.28 -12.68 24.36
N ARG A 343 18.90 -13.01 25.50
CA ARG A 343 20.37 -13.14 25.59
C ARG A 343 20.94 -14.10 24.55
N GLU A 344 20.38 -15.29 24.44
CA GLU A 344 20.88 -16.27 23.48
C GLU A 344 20.63 -15.83 22.02
N CYS A 345 19.54 -15.10 21.77
CA CYS A 345 19.30 -14.47 20.48
C CYS A 345 20.40 -13.44 20.14
N ASP A 346 20.72 -12.54 21.06
CA ASP A 346 21.79 -11.53 20.88
C ASP A 346 23.16 -12.18 20.64
N GLU A 347 23.51 -13.20 21.43
CA GLU A 347 24.75 -13.95 21.28
C GLU A 347 24.85 -14.63 19.90
N ARG A 348 23.74 -15.19 19.41
CA ARG A 348 23.67 -15.87 18.11
C ARG A 348 23.69 -14.90 16.94
N LEU A 349 22.95 -13.79 17.02
CA LEU A 349 23.02 -12.71 16.04
C LEU A 349 24.46 -12.22 15.91
N THR A 350 25.09 -11.90 17.04
CA THR A 350 26.49 -11.45 17.06
C THR A 350 27.43 -12.49 16.43
N LYS A 351 27.32 -13.76 16.85
CA LYS A 351 28.24 -14.81 16.44
C LYS A 351 28.04 -15.30 15.00
N HIS A 352 26.80 -15.54 14.61
CA HIS A 352 26.46 -16.28 13.39
C HIS A 352 26.00 -15.38 12.25
N LEU A 353 25.44 -14.20 12.54
CA LEU A 353 25.03 -13.20 11.53
C LEU A 353 26.09 -12.10 11.38
N LEU A 354 26.58 -11.53 12.48
CA LEU A 354 27.50 -10.39 12.45
C LEU A 354 29.00 -10.77 12.43
N GLY A 355 29.32 -12.06 12.33
CA GLY A 355 30.71 -12.55 12.24
C GLY A 355 31.52 -12.36 13.52
N GLY A 356 30.86 -12.30 14.68
CA GLY A 356 31.48 -12.09 16.00
C GLY A 356 31.62 -10.63 16.42
N HIS A 357 31.10 -9.69 15.64
CA HIS A 357 31.12 -8.26 15.97
C HIS A 357 29.75 -7.82 16.50
N PRO A 358 29.66 -7.14 17.65
CA PRO A 358 28.40 -6.62 18.15
C PRO A 358 27.84 -5.56 17.20
N LEU A 359 26.52 -5.42 17.17
CA LEU A 359 25.85 -4.37 16.37
C LEU A 359 26.32 -2.97 16.83
N ARG A 360 26.47 -2.77 18.14
CA ARG A 360 27.06 -1.56 18.73
C ARG A 360 28.58 -1.71 18.79
N SER A 361 29.32 -0.86 18.08
CA SER A 361 30.78 -0.94 18.01
C SER A 361 31.50 0.02 18.95
N SER A 362 30.96 1.22 19.17
CA SER A 362 31.58 2.27 19.98
C SER A 362 30.55 3.32 20.42
N THR A 363 30.98 4.36 21.15
CA THR A 363 30.17 5.54 21.43
C THR A 363 30.78 6.78 20.76
N ASP A 364 29.93 7.73 20.37
CA ASP A 364 30.37 9.05 19.91
C ASP A 364 30.69 10.02 21.06
N GLU A 365 31.04 11.27 20.72
CA GLU A 365 31.37 12.33 21.69
C GLU A 365 30.17 12.73 22.58
N SER A 366 28.94 12.47 22.12
CA SER A 366 27.71 12.71 22.89
C SER A 366 27.36 11.55 23.83
N GLY A 367 28.07 10.42 23.71
CA GLY A 367 27.80 9.20 24.48
C GLY A 367 26.72 8.30 23.85
N LYS A 368 26.31 8.57 22.62
CA LYS A 368 25.39 7.71 21.86
C LYS A 368 26.14 6.56 21.20
N SER A 369 25.47 5.41 21.10
CA SER A 369 26.03 4.21 20.47
C SER A 369 26.18 4.40 18.96
N VAL A 370 27.25 3.87 18.38
CA VAL A 370 27.53 3.88 16.94
C VAL A 370 27.68 2.46 16.44
N SER A 371 27.21 2.20 15.21
CA SER A 371 27.35 0.93 14.51
C SER A 371 28.10 1.09 13.19
N ASN A 372 29.13 0.26 13.02
CA ASN A 372 29.86 0.08 11.77
C ASN A 372 29.27 -1.03 10.88
N ILE A 373 28.06 -1.50 11.18
CA ILE A 373 27.39 -2.59 10.47
C ILE A 373 26.11 -2.06 9.80
N ARG A 374 25.83 -2.54 8.60
CA ARG A 374 24.58 -2.33 7.87
C ARG A 374 24.03 -3.69 7.45
N LEU A 375 22.75 -3.88 7.74
CA LEU A 375 21.95 -4.99 7.22
C LEU A 375 21.23 -4.43 6.00
N ILE A 376 21.45 -5.02 4.83
CA ILE A 376 20.88 -4.58 3.55
C ILE A 376 20.71 -5.78 2.61
N ASP A 377 19.83 -5.70 1.63
CA ASP A 377 19.73 -6.66 0.53
C ASP A 377 20.61 -6.20 -0.63
N ILE A 378 21.77 -6.84 -0.81
CA ILE A 378 22.77 -6.36 -1.77
C ILE A 378 22.48 -6.77 -3.22
N ASP A 379 21.72 -7.85 -3.43
CA ASP A 379 21.41 -8.41 -4.75
C ASP A 379 19.92 -8.53 -5.09
N ASP A 380 19.05 -7.91 -4.30
CA ASP A 380 17.59 -7.89 -4.48
C ASP A 380 16.98 -9.30 -4.46
N ASP A 381 17.52 -10.18 -3.62
CA ASP A 381 17.05 -11.57 -3.51
C ASP A 381 15.98 -11.76 -2.43
N GLY A 382 15.64 -10.67 -1.72
CA GLY A 382 14.65 -10.62 -0.65
C GLY A 382 15.18 -11.07 0.70
N TYR A 383 16.50 -11.18 0.89
CA TYR A 383 17.13 -11.56 2.16
C TYR A 383 18.17 -10.53 2.62
N GLN A 384 18.30 -10.39 3.94
CA GLN A 384 19.27 -9.49 4.55
C GLN A 384 20.70 -10.03 4.50
N ASP A 385 21.62 -9.21 4.01
CA ASP A 385 23.07 -9.39 4.04
C ASP A 385 23.74 -8.48 5.07
N VAL A 386 25.04 -8.68 5.29
CA VAL A 386 25.79 -7.91 6.28
C VAL A 386 26.97 -7.21 5.63
N VAL A 387 27.00 -5.89 5.74
CA VAL A 387 28.13 -5.04 5.34
C VAL A 387 28.72 -4.38 6.58
N ARG A 388 30.00 -4.64 6.86
CA ARG A 388 30.74 -4.10 8.01
C ARG A 388 31.92 -3.25 7.56
N PHE A 389 31.98 -2.02 8.05
CA PHE A 389 33.08 -1.11 7.85
C PHE A 389 34.19 -1.36 8.88
N ASP A 390 35.42 -1.54 8.40
CA ASP A 390 36.64 -1.61 9.21
C ASP A 390 37.55 -0.42 8.87
N PRO A 391 37.35 0.74 9.52
CA PRO A 391 38.12 1.94 9.22
C PRO A 391 39.61 1.80 9.60
N GLU A 392 39.96 0.95 10.57
CA GLU A 392 41.34 0.74 11.00
C GLU A 392 42.16 0.05 9.91
N ASN A 393 41.59 -0.98 9.28
CA ASN A 393 42.24 -1.74 8.21
C ASN A 393 41.90 -1.23 6.81
N LYS A 394 41.03 -0.22 6.70
CA LYS A 394 40.53 0.33 5.42
C LYS A 394 39.83 -0.74 4.58
N GLN A 395 38.94 -1.50 5.22
CA GLN A 395 38.29 -2.66 4.63
C GLN A 395 36.77 -2.57 4.78
N LEU A 396 36.08 -3.16 3.81
CA LEU A 396 34.66 -3.44 3.82
C LEU A 396 34.49 -4.95 3.84
N HIS A 397 33.97 -5.49 4.93
CA HIS A 397 33.69 -6.92 5.06
C HIS A 397 32.24 -7.16 4.69
N THR A 398 31.99 -8.08 3.76
CA THR A 398 30.64 -8.42 3.34
C THR A 398 30.37 -9.90 3.62
N ARG A 399 29.22 -10.18 4.23
CA ARG A 399 28.65 -11.52 4.34
C ARG A 399 27.37 -11.52 3.51
N TRP A 400 27.37 -12.32 2.46
CA TRP A 400 26.30 -12.43 1.47
C TRP A 400 25.58 -13.77 1.64
N TRP A 401 24.29 -13.72 1.93
CA TRP A 401 23.46 -14.88 2.16
C TRP A 401 23.08 -15.54 0.83
N ARG A 402 23.08 -16.88 0.80
CA ARG A 402 22.63 -17.64 -0.37
C ARG A 402 21.47 -18.52 0.07
N PRO A 403 20.20 -18.09 -0.10
CA PRO A 403 19.04 -18.76 0.49
C PRO A 403 18.89 -20.21 0.00
N LYS A 404 19.17 -20.48 -1.28
CA LYS A 404 19.13 -21.85 -1.85
C LYS A 404 20.20 -22.77 -1.28
N ALA A 405 21.37 -22.22 -0.93
CA ALA A 405 22.47 -22.98 -0.33
C ALA A 405 22.39 -23.01 1.21
N ASN A 406 21.56 -22.14 1.80
CA ASN A 406 21.46 -21.91 3.24
C ASN A 406 22.85 -21.66 3.87
N ALA A 407 23.63 -20.78 3.24
CA ALA A 407 25.02 -20.52 3.61
C ALA A 407 25.44 -19.08 3.31
N TRP A 408 26.42 -18.61 4.08
CA TRP A 408 27.08 -17.31 3.88
C TRP A 408 28.28 -17.45 2.94
N ILE A 409 28.42 -16.50 2.03
CA ILE A 409 29.65 -16.20 1.29
C ILE A 409 30.28 -14.97 1.94
N GLU A 410 31.58 -15.01 2.21
CA GLU A 410 32.28 -13.91 2.88
C GLU A 410 33.44 -13.41 2.00
N PHE A 411 33.55 -12.10 1.88
CA PHE A 411 34.64 -11.46 1.14
C PHE A 411 34.94 -10.08 1.71
N THR A 412 36.11 -9.55 1.34
CA THR A 412 36.58 -8.24 1.79
C THR A 412 36.93 -7.38 0.58
N THR A 413 36.51 -6.13 0.59
CA THR A 413 36.90 -5.12 -0.41
C THR A 413 37.69 -3.99 0.25
N LEU A 414 38.62 -3.36 -0.47
CA LEU A 414 39.32 -2.15 0.01
C LEU A 414 38.32 -1.00 0.12
N PHE A 415 38.26 -0.33 1.28
CA PHE A 415 37.37 0.80 1.50
C PHE A 415 38.03 1.86 2.40
N ARG A 416 38.17 3.07 1.86
CA ARG A 416 38.78 4.23 2.56
C ARG A 416 37.77 5.35 2.81
N GLY A 417 36.51 5.12 2.47
CA GLY A 417 35.48 6.13 2.46
C GLY A 417 35.04 6.57 3.85
N GLN A 418 34.63 7.83 3.92
CA GLN A 418 33.86 8.42 5.01
C GLN A 418 32.42 8.65 4.54
N LEU A 419 31.48 8.78 5.48
CA LEU A 419 30.07 9.05 5.20
C LEU A 419 29.45 8.05 4.20
N PRO A 420 29.53 6.72 4.45
CA PRO A 420 28.90 5.76 3.56
C PRO A 420 27.37 5.85 3.65
N THR A 421 26.72 6.00 2.51
CA THR A 421 25.27 5.85 2.31
C THR A 421 24.99 4.80 1.24
N PHE A 422 23.78 4.26 1.20
CA PHE A 422 23.39 3.12 0.37
C PHE A 422 22.14 3.45 -0.46
N GLY A 423 22.10 2.94 -1.68
CA GLY A 423 20.96 3.08 -2.60
C GLY A 423 21.17 2.19 -3.82
N VAL A 424 20.40 2.41 -4.88
CA VAL A 424 20.49 1.64 -6.14
C VAL A 424 20.63 2.61 -7.29
N ILE A 425 21.79 2.64 -7.94
CA ILE A 425 22.07 3.59 -9.05
C ILE A 425 21.90 2.93 -10.43
N ASP A 426 21.96 1.59 -10.51
CA ASP A 426 21.88 0.85 -11.78
C ASP A 426 21.32 -0.55 -11.55
N GLY A 427 20.25 -0.89 -12.28
CA GLY A 427 19.58 -2.18 -12.17
C GLY A 427 19.02 -2.39 -10.76
N SER A 428 19.37 -3.51 -10.14
CA SER A 428 18.86 -3.89 -8.82
C SER A 428 19.95 -4.11 -7.78
N MET A 429 21.21 -3.81 -8.08
CA MET A 429 22.31 -4.08 -7.14
C MET A 429 22.53 -2.92 -6.19
N ALA A 430 22.89 -3.21 -4.93
CA ALA A 430 23.21 -2.16 -3.98
C ALA A 430 24.47 -1.39 -4.39
N THR A 431 24.43 -0.08 -4.15
CA THR A 431 25.53 0.86 -4.37
C THR A 431 25.83 1.62 -3.08
N ILE A 432 27.11 1.79 -2.77
CA ILE A 432 27.61 2.61 -1.65
C ILE A 432 28.16 3.91 -2.22
N ALA A 433 27.58 5.06 -1.84
CA ALA A 433 28.20 6.37 -2.07
C ALA A 433 28.97 6.82 -0.82
N PHE A 434 30.15 7.41 -1.00
CA PHE A 434 31.04 7.81 0.09
C PHE A 434 32.02 8.91 -0.33
N VAL A 435 32.69 9.51 0.65
CA VAL A 435 33.73 10.54 0.44
C VAL A 435 35.11 9.95 0.71
N ASP A 436 36.04 10.11 -0.23
CA ASP A 436 37.45 9.72 -0.11
C ASP A 436 38.35 10.80 -0.73
N ASP A 437 39.32 11.30 0.05
CA ASP A 437 40.17 12.46 -0.30
C ASP A 437 39.37 13.67 -0.83
N ALA A 438 38.31 14.05 -0.11
CA ALA A 438 37.39 15.15 -0.45
C ALA A 438 36.65 14.99 -1.79
N LYS A 439 36.62 13.78 -2.36
CA LYS A 439 35.87 13.46 -3.57
C LYS A 439 34.81 12.42 -3.27
N MET A 440 33.62 12.61 -3.84
CA MET A 440 32.60 11.57 -3.81
C MET A 440 32.99 10.44 -4.76
N LYS A 441 32.76 9.19 -4.32
CA LYS A 441 32.97 7.96 -5.08
C LYS A 441 31.81 7.01 -4.82
N THR A 442 31.63 6.04 -5.71
CA THR A 442 30.64 4.97 -5.54
C THR A 442 31.28 3.59 -5.67
N LEU A 443 30.66 2.61 -5.02
CA LEU A 443 30.98 1.20 -5.12
C LEU A 443 29.69 0.42 -5.35
N SER A 444 29.58 -0.29 -6.48
CA SER A 444 28.40 -1.11 -6.80
C SER A 444 28.70 -2.58 -6.54
N PHE A 445 27.74 -3.34 -6.00
CA PHE A 445 27.92 -4.77 -5.77
C PHE A 445 27.98 -5.53 -7.11
N SER A 446 28.94 -6.46 -7.22
CA SER A 446 29.11 -7.33 -8.40
C SER A 446 29.00 -8.79 -7.97
N PRO A 447 27.82 -9.44 -8.13
CA PRO A 447 27.61 -10.84 -7.75
C PRO A 447 28.58 -11.82 -8.42
N GLU A 448 28.94 -11.58 -9.69
CA GLU A 448 29.82 -12.45 -10.46
C GLU A 448 31.25 -12.51 -9.90
N GLU A 449 31.75 -11.37 -9.42
CA GLU A 449 33.11 -11.24 -8.89
C GLU A 449 33.17 -11.35 -7.36
N GLN A 450 32.03 -11.36 -6.67
CA GLN A 450 31.96 -11.39 -5.20
C GLN A 450 32.77 -10.24 -4.58
N THR A 451 32.56 -9.03 -5.09
CA THR A 451 33.27 -7.82 -4.64
C THR A 451 32.40 -6.59 -4.86
N TRP A 452 32.77 -5.49 -4.21
CA TRP A 452 32.28 -4.16 -4.56
C TRP A 452 33.19 -3.54 -5.63
N ARG A 453 32.63 -3.16 -6.78
CA ARG A 453 33.37 -2.55 -7.89
C ARG A 453 33.32 -1.04 -7.81
N ALA A 454 34.49 -0.42 -7.94
CA ALA A 454 34.57 1.02 -8.00
C ALA A 454 34.01 1.51 -9.34
N ASP A 455 32.87 2.18 -9.28
CA ASP A 455 32.39 2.99 -10.39
C ASP A 455 32.82 4.43 -10.10
N VAL A 456 33.60 5.00 -11.02
CA VAL A 456 33.96 6.40 -10.88
C VAL A 456 32.78 7.22 -11.38
N VAL A 457 32.02 7.80 -10.46
CA VAL A 457 31.18 8.98 -10.75
C VAL A 457 32.12 10.07 -11.26
N ASN A 458 32.33 10.12 -12.58
CA ASN A 458 32.98 11.24 -13.26
C ASN A 458 31.97 12.39 -13.37
N ALA A 459 31.30 12.73 -12.27
CA ALA A 459 30.46 13.92 -12.24
C ALA A 459 31.35 15.16 -12.23
N PRO A 460 30.95 16.24 -12.90
CA PRO A 460 31.67 17.52 -12.88
C PRO A 460 31.45 18.25 -11.54
N LEU A 461 31.75 17.59 -10.42
CA LEU A 461 31.80 18.23 -9.11
C LEU A 461 33.13 18.97 -8.97
N ASN A 462 33.21 20.18 -9.53
CA ASN A 462 34.22 21.15 -9.11
C ASN A 462 33.85 21.67 -7.71
N VAL A 463 33.97 20.81 -6.69
CA VAL A 463 33.78 21.21 -5.29
C VAL A 463 35.02 22.00 -4.88
N SER A 464 35.00 23.31 -5.09
CA SER A 464 36.01 24.21 -4.53
C SER A 464 35.82 24.26 -3.01
N ASP A 465 36.83 23.82 -2.25
CA ASP A 465 37.11 24.08 -0.82
C ASP A 465 36.01 23.88 0.26
N ASN A 466 34.77 23.51 -0.08
CA ASN A 466 33.73 23.17 0.91
C ASN A 466 33.75 21.67 1.20
N ALA A 467 33.93 21.30 2.47
CA ALA A 467 33.91 19.90 2.90
C ALA A 467 32.49 19.34 2.76
N ILE A 468 32.31 18.29 1.94
CA ILE A 468 31.07 17.52 1.88
C ILE A 468 30.70 17.12 3.30
N THR A 469 29.52 17.55 3.76
CA THR A 469 29.07 17.33 5.14
C THR A 469 28.26 16.06 5.29
N ASP A 470 27.58 15.65 4.21
CA ASP A 470 26.70 14.49 4.18
C ASP A 470 26.36 14.01 2.75
N LEU A 471 25.88 12.77 2.63
CA LEU A 471 25.40 12.13 1.40
C LEU A 471 24.11 11.33 1.67
N GLN A 472 23.16 11.37 0.74
CA GLN A 472 22.02 10.44 0.69
C GLN A 472 21.79 9.95 -0.75
N LEU A 473 21.23 8.76 -0.90
CA LEU A 473 20.78 8.20 -2.17
C LEU A 473 19.25 8.02 -2.11
N ARG A 474 18.53 8.60 -3.07
CA ARG A 474 17.07 8.53 -3.17
C ARG A 474 16.70 8.55 -4.64
N ASP A 475 15.80 7.67 -5.04
CA ASP A 475 15.10 7.78 -6.33
C ASP A 475 13.91 8.72 -6.09
N ILE A 476 13.94 9.92 -6.67
CA ILE A 476 12.93 10.95 -6.40
C ILE A 476 11.83 11.07 -7.44
N ASP A 477 12.05 10.53 -8.64
CA ASP A 477 11.10 10.58 -9.77
C ASP A 477 10.62 9.18 -10.19
N GLY A 478 10.99 8.15 -9.43
CA GLY A 478 10.55 6.77 -9.63
C GLY A 478 11.11 6.13 -10.90
N ASP A 479 12.20 6.66 -11.47
CA ASP A 479 12.75 6.18 -12.75
C ASP A 479 13.52 4.86 -12.64
N GLY A 480 13.73 4.37 -11.42
CA GLY A 480 14.50 3.17 -11.12
C GLY A 480 15.99 3.42 -10.90
N HIS A 481 16.40 4.67 -10.66
CA HIS A 481 17.77 5.07 -10.36
C HIS A 481 17.81 6.11 -9.24
N CYS A 482 18.55 5.85 -8.16
CA CYS A 482 18.74 6.86 -7.13
C CYS A 482 19.60 8.04 -7.60
N GLU A 483 19.10 9.25 -7.40
CA GLU A 483 19.87 10.49 -7.32
C GLU A 483 20.82 10.49 -6.12
N VAL A 484 21.94 11.21 -6.26
CA VAL A 484 22.87 11.48 -5.16
C VAL A 484 22.66 12.89 -4.63
N PHE A 485 22.25 12.97 -3.37
CA PHE A 485 22.15 14.21 -2.63
C PHE A 485 23.50 14.48 -1.94
N VAL A 486 24.08 15.65 -2.20
CA VAL A 486 25.38 16.06 -1.68
C VAL A 486 25.22 17.33 -0.86
N ALA A 487 25.31 17.21 0.47
CA ALA A 487 25.28 18.36 1.37
C ALA A 487 26.65 19.06 1.41
N LEU A 488 26.64 20.37 1.22
CA LEU A 488 27.83 21.23 1.14
C LEU A 488 27.86 22.29 2.25
N GLY A 489 27.31 21.96 3.42
CA GLY A 489 27.21 22.84 4.59
C GLY A 489 25.89 23.59 4.69
N ASP A 490 25.61 24.52 3.77
CA ASP A 490 24.43 25.39 3.79
C ASP A 490 23.42 25.13 2.66
N HIS A 491 23.74 24.21 1.75
CA HIS A 491 22.87 23.81 0.64
C HIS A 491 23.14 22.36 0.22
N THR A 492 22.18 21.78 -0.50
CA THR A 492 22.30 20.46 -1.11
C THR A 492 22.39 20.58 -2.63
N ARG A 493 23.31 19.81 -3.23
CA ARG A 493 23.40 19.58 -4.68
C ARG A 493 22.87 18.20 -5.01
N ILE A 494 22.14 18.07 -6.11
CA ILE A 494 21.57 16.80 -6.55
C ILE A 494 22.26 16.41 -7.85
N LEU A 495 22.77 15.18 -7.88
CA LEU A 495 23.29 14.55 -9.08
C LEU A 495 22.33 13.47 -9.53
N HIS A 496 22.05 13.45 -10.82
CA HIS A 496 21.22 12.42 -11.42
C HIS A 496 21.98 11.75 -12.56
N ARG A 497 21.64 10.50 -12.83
CA ARG A 497 22.27 9.70 -13.87
C ARG A 497 21.22 9.36 -14.92
N ASP A 498 21.45 9.80 -16.14
CA ASP A 498 20.56 9.46 -17.26
C ASP A 498 20.59 7.93 -17.51
N GLY A 499 19.46 7.26 -17.31
CA GLY A 499 19.36 5.79 -17.41
C GLY A 499 19.73 5.23 -18.80
N GLN A 500 19.55 5.99 -19.88
CA GLN A 500 19.88 5.53 -21.24
C GLN A 500 21.37 5.65 -21.59
N SER A 501 21.99 6.78 -21.24
CA SER A 501 23.39 7.07 -21.58
C SER A 501 24.37 6.73 -20.45
N GLY A 502 23.86 6.49 -19.24
CA GLY A 502 24.61 6.26 -18.02
C GLY A 502 25.43 7.46 -17.55
N ARG A 503 25.19 8.66 -18.10
CA ARG A 503 25.96 9.87 -17.81
C ARG A 503 25.41 10.62 -16.60
N TRP A 504 26.33 11.11 -15.78
CA TRP A 504 26.02 11.95 -14.63
C TRP A 504 25.90 13.43 -15.01
N SER A 505 24.87 14.10 -14.51
CA SER A 505 24.69 15.54 -14.57
C SER A 505 24.29 16.11 -13.21
N VAL A 506 24.56 17.40 -13.03
CA VAL A 506 24.06 18.15 -11.88
C VAL A 506 22.65 18.62 -12.24
N ALA A 507 21.67 18.33 -11.37
CA ALA A 507 20.31 18.83 -11.55
C ALA A 507 20.30 20.37 -11.54
N ASN A 508 19.42 20.97 -12.34
CA ASN A 508 19.29 22.43 -12.40
C ASN A 508 18.49 23.01 -11.22
N PHE A 509 17.95 22.16 -10.35
CA PHE A 509 17.23 22.51 -9.13
C PHE A 509 18.02 22.07 -7.88
N SER A 510 17.51 22.46 -6.72
CA SER A 510 17.99 22.02 -5.40
C SER A 510 16.80 21.79 -4.48
N LEU A 511 17.06 21.38 -3.24
CA LEU A 511 16.05 21.50 -2.19
C LEU A 511 15.54 22.95 -2.08
N PRO A 512 14.31 23.14 -1.56
CA PRO A 512 13.78 24.47 -1.26
C PRO A 512 14.77 25.33 -0.47
N THR A 513 14.68 26.65 -0.67
CA THR A 513 15.70 27.60 -0.18
C THR A 513 15.89 27.48 1.34
N GLY A 514 17.14 27.26 1.77
CA GLY A 514 17.51 27.17 3.19
C GLY A 514 17.43 25.75 3.78
N LEU A 515 16.99 24.77 3.00
CA LEU A 515 16.94 23.37 3.41
C LEU A 515 18.21 22.63 2.99
N THR A 516 18.68 21.73 3.85
CA THR A 516 19.78 20.81 3.56
C THR A 516 19.49 19.46 4.22
N ILE A 517 19.86 18.37 3.56
CA ILE A 517 19.86 17.05 4.20
C ILE A 517 20.89 16.99 5.33
N SER A 518 20.64 16.14 6.34
CA SER A 518 21.61 15.87 7.40
C SER A 518 21.36 14.52 8.09
N SER A 519 22.38 13.67 8.08
CA SER A 519 22.45 12.37 8.76
C SER A 519 23.02 12.47 10.17
N LYS A 520 23.55 13.65 10.56
CA LYS A 520 24.17 13.94 11.87
C LYS A 520 23.22 14.58 12.87
N THR A 521 22.17 15.22 12.38
CA THR A 521 21.03 15.72 13.16
C THR A 521 19.83 14.88 12.78
N HIS A 522 18.89 14.64 13.70
CA HIS A 522 17.59 14.09 13.32
C HIS A 522 17.08 14.88 12.12
N ASP A 523 16.80 14.23 10.99
CA ASP A 523 16.62 14.98 9.75
C ASP A 523 15.32 15.79 9.83
N ALA A 524 15.48 17.11 9.79
CA ALA A 524 14.36 18.04 9.74
C ALA A 524 13.72 18.05 8.36
N VAL A 525 14.45 17.60 7.33
CA VAL A 525 13.97 17.39 5.97
C VAL A 525 13.70 15.90 5.81
N ARG A 526 12.55 15.55 5.23
CA ARG A 526 12.18 14.17 4.94
C ARG A 526 11.46 14.11 3.61
N PHE A 527 11.51 12.94 2.99
CA PHE A 527 10.97 12.71 1.66
C PHE A 527 9.87 11.67 1.73
N PHE A 528 8.68 12.02 1.27
CA PHE A 528 7.51 11.15 1.23
C PHE A 528 6.65 11.55 0.04
N ASP A 529 6.04 10.57 -0.61
CA ASP A 529 4.97 10.80 -1.57
C ASP A 529 3.69 11.22 -0.80
N VAL A 530 3.33 12.50 -0.86
CA VAL A 530 2.22 13.07 -0.08
C VAL A 530 0.91 13.08 -0.86
N ASP A 531 0.97 13.15 -2.19
CA ASP A 531 -0.19 13.17 -3.09
C ASP A 531 -0.46 11.85 -3.83
N ASP A 532 0.31 10.81 -3.52
CA ASP A 532 0.28 9.49 -4.15
C ASP A 532 0.57 9.54 -5.66
N ASP A 533 1.46 10.44 -6.13
CA ASP A 533 1.83 10.54 -7.54
C ASP A 533 2.99 9.62 -7.95
N GLY A 534 3.72 9.09 -6.96
CA GLY A 534 4.89 8.21 -7.11
C GLY A 534 6.23 8.90 -6.87
N ASP A 535 6.25 10.24 -6.84
CA ASP A 535 7.45 11.06 -6.65
C ASP A 535 7.62 11.43 -5.17
N LEU A 536 8.85 11.77 -4.79
CA LEU A 536 9.17 12.05 -3.39
C LEU A 536 9.09 13.55 -3.06
N ASP A 537 8.04 13.95 -2.34
CA ASP A 537 7.85 15.34 -1.88
C ASP A 537 8.75 15.71 -0.69
N CYS A 538 9.11 16.98 -0.62
CA CYS A 538 9.99 17.51 0.41
C CYS A 538 9.18 18.08 1.58
N LEU A 539 9.22 17.38 2.72
CA LEU A 539 8.62 17.80 3.97
C LEU A 539 9.69 18.29 4.95
N HIS A 540 9.56 19.52 5.43
CA HIS A 540 10.49 20.10 6.42
C HIS A 540 9.76 20.55 7.68
N SER A 541 10.35 20.28 8.85
CA SER A 541 9.83 20.75 10.13
C SER A 541 10.88 20.76 11.24
N ASP A 542 11.30 21.94 11.68
CA ASP A 542 12.24 22.15 12.80
C ASP A 542 11.69 23.08 13.89
N ALA A 543 12.49 23.50 14.87
CA ALA A 543 12.03 24.39 15.92
C ALA A 543 11.58 25.79 15.44
N GLN A 544 11.92 26.21 14.22
CA GLN A 544 11.68 27.55 13.69
C GLN A 544 10.56 27.59 12.65
N SER A 545 10.50 26.61 11.75
CA SER A 545 9.61 26.63 10.58
C SER A 545 9.25 25.25 10.04
N CYS A 546 8.13 25.16 9.32
CA CYS A 546 7.76 23.96 8.59
C CYS A 546 7.25 24.29 7.20
N SER A 547 7.48 23.38 6.25
CA SER A 547 7.05 23.54 4.87
C SER A 547 6.79 22.19 4.21
N LEU A 548 5.93 22.21 3.20
CA LEU A 548 5.68 21.09 2.28
C LEU A 548 5.81 21.61 0.86
N HIS A 549 6.63 20.93 0.06
CA HIS A 549 6.82 21.22 -1.34
C HIS A 549 6.69 19.94 -2.16
N LEU A 550 5.82 19.94 -3.17
CA LEU A 550 5.63 18.81 -4.07
C LEU A 550 6.75 18.75 -5.09
N PHE A 551 7.19 17.54 -5.46
CA PHE A 551 8.14 17.35 -6.55
C PHE A 551 7.41 17.45 -7.89
N ASP A 552 7.85 18.34 -8.79
CA ASP A 552 7.14 18.56 -10.05
C ASP A 552 7.74 17.78 -11.23
N SER A 553 9.09 17.73 -11.31
CA SER A 553 9.84 17.01 -12.33
C SER A 553 11.35 17.16 -12.12
N MET A 554 12.16 16.36 -12.84
CA MET A 554 13.61 16.57 -12.94
C MET A 554 14.05 17.88 -13.60
N THR A 555 13.12 18.69 -14.13
CA THR A 555 13.44 20.04 -14.63
C THR A 555 13.20 21.10 -13.56
N ASP A 556 12.06 21.01 -12.87
CA ASP A 556 11.57 22.06 -11.97
C ASP A 556 11.86 21.78 -10.48
N GLY A 557 12.08 20.51 -10.11
CA GLY A 557 12.31 20.05 -8.74
C GLY A 557 11.10 20.29 -7.84
N TRP A 558 11.33 20.61 -6.57
CA TRP A 558 10.27 20.94 -5.60
C TRP A 558 9.76 22.39 -5.74
N SER A 559 9.24 22.76 -6.91
CA SER A 559 8.85 24.14 -7.21
C SER A 559 7.45 24.49 -6.67
N THR A 560 6.55 23.50 -6.60
CA THR A 560 5.21 23.64 -6.05
C THR A 560 5.24 23.66 -4.53
N LYS A 561 5.09 24.85 -3.95
CA LYS A 561 4.98 25.03 -2.49
C LYS A 561 3.51 24.93 -2.05
N VAL A 562 3.20 23.94 -1.23
CA VAL A 562 1.88 23.80 -0.59
C VAL A 562 1.74 24.81 0.55
N PHE A 563 2.65 24.76 1.53
CA PHE A 563 2.72 25.73 2.62
C PHE A 563 4.17 25.96 3.08
N ALA A 564 4.40 27.11 3.68
CA ALA A 564 5.61 27.40 4.45
C ALA A 564 5.25 28.37 5.58
N GLU A 565 5.48 27.94 6.82
CA GLU A 565 5.01 28.61 8.02
C GLU A 565 6.16 28.86 8.99
N THR A 566 6.09 29.96 9.74
CA THR A 566 7.02 30.21 10.84
C THR A 566 6.32 29.98 12.18
N ARG A 567 7.01 29.33 13.12
CA ARG A 567 6.47 29.07 14.46
C ARG A 567 6.37 30.31 15.34
N ALA A 568 6.88 31.45 14.88
CA ALA A 568 6.70 32.74 15.54
C ALA A 568 5.23 33.23 15.48
N ASP A 569 4.45 32.72 14.52
CA ASP A 569 3.10 33.20 14.20
C ASP A 569 1.97 32.47 14.97
N GLY A 570 2.27 31.42 15.75
CA GLY A 570 1.27 30.63 16.49
C GLY A 570 1.44 29.11 16.34
N GLU A 571 0.32 28.36 16.36
CA GLU A 571 0.31 26.93 16.07
C GLU A 571 0.59 26.67 14.57
N ALA A 572 1.47 25.70 14.29
CA ALA A 572 1.90 25.35 12.94
C ALA A 572 1.28 24.02 12.45
N THR A 573 1.22 23.85 11.13
CA THR A 573 0.65 22.71 10.41
C THR A 573 1.39 21.40 10.62
N LEU A 574 2.62 21.42 11.13
CA LEU A 574 3.33 20.21 11.58
C LEU A 574 4.02 20.44 12.94
N PRO A 575 4.08 19.43 13.81
CA PRO A 575 5.01 19.48 14.95
C PRO A 575 6.45 19.46 14.44
N PRO A 576 7.40 20.07 15.17
CA PRO A 576 8.82 19.99 14.80
C PRO A 576 9.25 18.53 14.77
N PHE A 577 9.99 18.09 13.75
CA PHE A 577 10.62 16.77 13.75
C PHE A 577 11.84 16.74 14.67
N VAL A 578 12.47 17.91 14.80
CA VAL A 578 13.68 18.17 15.59
C VAL A 578 13.45 19.36 16.50
N LEU A 579 13.77 19.20 17.77
CA LEU A 579 13.68 20.27 18.77
C LEU A 579 14.83 21.26 18.64
N ALA A 580 14.72 22.40 19.33
CA ALA A 580 15.70 23.48 19.25
C ALA A 580 17.09 23.10 19.76
N ASP A 581 17.17 22.08 20.62
CA ASP A 581 18.41 21.50 21.13
C ASP A 581 19.00 20.42 20.20
N GLY A 582 18.36 20.17 19.05
CA GLY A 582 18.76 19.16 18.07
C GLY A 582 18.18 17.77 18.35
N SER A 583 17.45 17.55 19.44
CA SER A 583 16.91 16.24 19.80
C SER A 583 15.66 15.86 18.98
N ASN A 584 15.43 14.56 18.81
CA ASN A 584 14.34 14.01 18.00
C ASN A 584 13.00 14.24 18.69
N ASN A 585 11.97 14.76 18.02
CA ASN A 585 10.71 15.06 18.70
C ASN A 585 9.68 13.90 18.70
N GLY A 586 10.07 12.69 18.31
CA GLY A 586 9.16 11.55 18.23
C GLY A 586 8.14 11.69 17.10
N VAL A 587 8.57 12.22 15.95
CA VAL A 587 7.74 12.32 14.74
C VAL A 587 8.23 11.32 13.70
N TRP A 588 7.32 10.57 13.07
CA TRP A 588 7.59 9.62 11.99
C TRP A 588 6.41 9.55 11.02
N VAL A 589 6.59 8.87 9.90
CA VAL A 589 5.51 8.60 8.94
C VAL A 589 5.26 7.10 8.93
N HIS A 590 4.00 6.71 9.04
CA HIS A 590 3.60 5.31 9.01
C HIS A 590 2.13 5.23 8.59
N SER A 591 1.76 4.22 7.79
CA SER A 591 0.37 3.99 7.38
C SER A 591 -0.31 5.26 6.80
N GLY A 592 0.38 6.02 5.94
CA GLY A 592 -0.15 7.22 5.27
C GLY A 592 -0.37 8.46 6.16
N HIS A 593 0.22 8.47 7.36
CA HIS A 593 0.09 9.57 8.32
C HIS A 593 1.45 10.00 8.85
N VAL A 594 1.58 11.30 9.14
CA VAL A 594 2.58 11.83 10.06
C VAL A 594 2.08 11.59 11.48
N TRP A 595 2.83 10.81 12.25
CA TRP A 595 2.56 10.51 13.66
C TRP A 595 3.50 11.31 14.55
N TYR A 596 2.98 11.80 15.67
CA TYR A 596 3.74 12.53 16.67
C TYR A 596 3.42 12.00 18.07
N GLN A 597 4.45 11.46 18.72
CA GLN A 597 4.38 10.97 20.09
C GLN A 597 5.65 11.30 20.87
N ASN A 598 5.49 12.06 21.95
CA ASN A 598 6.53 12.34 22.93
C ASN A 598 5.92 12.55 24.33
N GLU A 599 6.72 13.03 25.30
CA GLU A 599 6.31 13.26 26.68
C GLU A 599 5.20 14.30 26.87
N ASN A 600 4.84 15.05 25.82
CA ASN A 600 3.80 16.07 25.81
C ASN A 600 2.48 15.58 25.17
N THR A 601 2.48 14.38 24.57
CA THR A 601 1.33 13.82 23.85
C THR A 601 0.44 12.91 24.71
N ASP A 602 0.85 12.60 25.94
CA ASP A 602 0.17 11.67 26.86
C ASP A 602 -1.28 12.06 27.20
N ARG A 603 -1.60 13.35 27.09
CA ARG A 603 -2.94 13.93 27.30
C ARG A 603 -3.80 14.00 26.03
N MET A 604 -3.24 13.68 24.87
CA MET A 604 -3.99 13.63 23.61
C MET A 604 -4.83 12.34 23.53
N PRO A 605 -5.91 12.32 22.72
CA PRO A 605 -6.60 11.07 22.38
C PRO A 605 -5.62 10.01 21.91
N ASP A 606 -5.76 8.79 22.42
CA ASP A 606 -4.88 7.65 22.11
C ASP A 606 -3.37 7.91 22.33
N LYS A 607 -3.01 8.98 23.06
CA LYS A 607 -1.63 9.39 23.41
C LYS A 607 -0.76 9.75 22.21
N VAL A 608 -1.36 10.16 21.10
CA VAL A 608 -0.64 10.45 19.86
C VAL A 608 -1.37 11.49 19.02
N ASP A 609 -0.63 12.34 18.31
CA ASP A 609 -1.16 13.17 17.22
C ASP A 609 -0.89 12.47 15.88
N ARG A 610 -1.85 12.56 14.96
CA ARG A 610 -1.78 11.91 13.65
C ARG A 610 -2.40 12.81 12.59
N ARG A 611 -1.66 13.05 11.52
CA ARG A 611 -2.07 13.91 10.40
C ARG A 611 -1.94 13.11 9.12
N LYS A 612 -3.05 12.92 8.40
CA LYS A 612 -3.02 12.19 7.14
C LYS A 612 -2.21 12.98 6.12
N LEU A 613 -1.33 12.32 5.38
CA LEU A 613 -0.46 12.99 4.39
C LEU A 613 -1.30 13.77 3.36
N SER A 614 -2.33 13.14 2.81
CA SER A 614 -3.24 13.78 1.85
C SER A 614 -3.94 15.03 2.38
N ASP A 615 -4.14 15.15 3.69
CA ASP A 615 -4.81 16.31 4.30
C ASP A 615 -3.86 17.53 4.38
N LEU A 616 -2.55 17.32 4.22
CA LEU A 616 -1.54 18.38 4.21
C LEU A 616 -1.60 19.25 2.94
N ILE A 617 -2.17 18.71 1.86
CA ILE A 617 -2.32 19.40 0.56
C ILE A 617 -3.51 20.39 0.58
N GLY A 618 -4.33 20.35 1.64
CA GLY A 618 -5.41 21.29 1.91
C GLY A 618 -6.72 20.95 1.18
N ASP A 619 -7.83 20.99 1.93
CA ASP A 619 -9.18 21.11 1.39
C ASP A 619 -9.60 22.59 1.59
N ASP A 620 -10.06 23.22 0.51
CA ASP A 620 -10.24 24.65 0.17
C ASP A 620 -11.08 25.53 1.14
N SER A 621 -11.16 25.22 2.43
CA SER A 621 -12.05 25.92 3.38
C SER A 621 -11.36 26.81 4.42
N ALA A 622 -10.05 26.65 4.65
CA ALA A 622 -9.37 27.34 5.75
C ALA A 622 -8.32 28.39 5.33
N GLN A 623 -7.76 28.31 4.11
CA GLN A 623 -6.66 29.19 3.69
C GLN A 623 -6.98 29.82 2.33
N ASN A 624 -7.28 31.12 2.32
CA ASN A 624 -7.59 31.98 1.16
C ASN A 624 -6.39 32.14 0.17
N ASN A 625 -5.72 31.07 -0.24
CA ASN A 625 -4.70 31.09 -1.28
C ASN A 625 -5.12 30.20 -2.45
N ALA A 626 -4.82 30.67 -3.66
CA ALA A 626 -5.31 30.10 -4.91
C ALA A 626 -5.12 28.57 -5.00
N SER A 627 -6.24 27.85 -4.94
CA SER A 627 -6.55 26.59 -5.63
C SER A 627 -5.33 25.76 -6.08
N VAL A 628 -4.76 24.97 -5.18
CA VAL A 628 -4.01 23.77 -5.56
C VAL A 628 -5.00 22.62 -5.37
N PHE A 629 -5.73 22.27 -6.44
CA PHE A 629 -6.28 20.92 -6.48
C PHE A 629 -5.09 19.97 -6.54
N PRO A 630 -5.12 18.83 -5.83
CA PRO A 630 -4.08 17.82 -6.02
C PRO A 630 -4.01 17.48 -7.51
N PRO A 631 -2.80 17.27 -8.05
CA PRO A 631 -2.66 16.81 -9.42
C PRO A 631 -3.45 15.50 -9.62
N PRO A 632 -3.85 15.17 -10.86
CA PRO A 632 -4.40 13.85 -11.13
C PRO A 632 -3.34 12.79 -10.78
N ARG A 633 -3.77 11.70 -10.14
CA ARG A 633 -2.90 10.55 -9.86
C ARG A 633 -2.35 9.96 -11.16
N SER A 634 -1.15 9.40 -11.09
CA SER A 634 -0.63 8.55 -12.16
C SER A 634 -1.60 7.37 -12.43
N PRO A 635 -1.65 6.80 -13.65
CA PRO A 635 -2.55 5.69 -13.95
C PRO A 635 -2.38 4.49 -13.01
N LYS A 636 -1.14 4.23 -12.58
CA LYS A 636 -0.82 3.18 -11.61
C LYS A 636 -1.36 3.51 -10.21
N ALA A 637 -1.09 4.71 -9.70
CA ALA A 637 -1.61 5.13 -8.40
C ALA A 637 -3.15 5.18 -8.36
N ALA A 638 -3.78 5.56 -9.47
CA ALA A 638 -5.23 5.46 -9.62
C ALA A 638 -5.70 4.00 -9.52
N LEU A 639 -5.07 3.06 -10.24
CA LEU A 639 -5.37 1.64 -10.20
C LEU A 639 -5.22 1.06 -8.78
N ASP A 640 -4.11 1.36 -8.11
CA ASP A 640 -3.80 0.88 -6.75
C ASP A 640 -4.76 1.44 -5.68
N SER A 641 -5.51 2.49 -6.01
CA SER A 641 -6.49 3.10 -5.10
C SER A 641 -7.89 2.47 -5.14
N PHE A 642 -8.19 1.64 -6.15
CA PHE A 642 -9.46 0.93 -6.20
C PHE A 642 -9.51 -0.20 -5.17
N THR A 643 -10.69 -0.40 -4.59
CA THR A 643 -11.03 -1.63 -3.87
C THR A 643 -12.02 -2.39 -4.75
N THR A 644 -11.91 -3.72 -4.76
CA THR A 644 -12.84 -4.60 -5.47
C THR A 644 -13.27 -5.75 -4.57
N SER A 645 -14.41 -6.36 -4.89
CA SER A 645 -14.79 -7.65 -4.34
C SER A 645 -13.90 -8.77 -4.87
N ASP A 646 -13.76 -9.87 -4.12
CA ASP A 646 -12.88 -11.00 -4.46
C ASP A 646 -13.17 -11.67 -5.82
N ASP A 647 -14.36 -11.44 -6.38
CA ASP A 647 -14.83 -11.99 -7.66
C ASP A 647 -14.62 -11.06 -8.86
N VAL A 648 -13.98 -9.90 -8.68
CA VAL A 648 -13.70 -8.91 -9.73
C VAL A 648 -12.29 -8.32 -9.57
N SER A 649 -11.61 -8.11 -10.69
CA SER A 649 -10.37 -7.32 -10.76
C SER A 649 -10.51 -6.18 -11.76
N ILE A 650 -9.69 -5.15 -11.60
CA ILE A 650 -9.59 -4.01 -12.54
C ILE A 650 -8.24 -4.11 -13.25
N GLU A 651 -8.25 -3.88 -14.56
CA GLU A 651 -7.05 -3.86 -15.40
C GLU A 651 -6.97 -2.54 -16.15
N LEU A 652 -5.77 -1.94 -16.19
CA LEU A 652 -5.51 -0.73 -16.95
C LEU A 652 -5.20 -1.09 -18.41
N VAL A 653 -6.09 -0.73 -19.34
CA VAL A 653 -5.95 -1.06 -20.77
C VAL A 653 -5.53 0.13 -21.64
N ALA A 654 -5.77 1.36 -21.20
CA ALA A 654 -5.36 2.58 -21.88
C ALA A 654 -5.35 3.76 -20.89
N ALA A 655 -4.39 4.68 -21.05
CA ALA A 655 -4.26 5.90 -20.26
C ALA A 655 -3.68 7.04 -21.10
N GLU A 656 -3.56 8.23 -20.52
CA GLU A 656 -2.79 9.33 -21.09
C GLU A 656 -1.36 8.87 -21.44
N PRO A 657 -0.79 9.30 -22.59
CA PRO A 657 -1.32 10.27 -23.55
C PRO A 657 -2.21 9.67 -24.66
N LEU A 658 -2.50 8.36 -24.64
CA LEU A 658 -3.26 7.71 -25.71
C LEU A 658 -4.70 8.23 -25.80
N ILE A 659 -5.31 8.47 -24.64
CA ILE A 659 -6.68 9.00 -24.47
C ILE A 659 -6.68 10.18 -23.49
N ASN A 660 -7.71 11.02 -23.57
CA ASN A 660 -7.97 12.12 -22.63
C ASN A 660 -9.49 12.33 -22.49
N ASP A 661 -10.00 12.55 -21.27
CA ASP A 661 -11.43 12.78 -21.01
C ASP A 661 -12.40 11.80 -21.74
N PRO A 662 -12.19 10.46 -21.64
CA PRO A 662 -13.05 9.48 -22.31
C PRO A 662 -14.44 9.44 -21.68
N ILE A 663 -15.49 9.33 -22.49
CA ILE A 663 -16.88 9.28 -21.98
C ILE A 663 -17.75 8.16 -22.57
N ALA A 664 -17.32 7.55 -23.68
CA ALA A 664 -18.00 6.43 -24.34
C ALA A 664 -17.02 5.70 -25.24
N PHE A 665 -17.24 4.40 -25.45
CA PHE A 665 -16.43 3.61 -26.36
C PHE A 665 -17.24 2.49 -27.03
N ASP A 666 -16.70 1.90 -28.10
CA ASP A 666 -17.20 0.67 -28.72
C ASP A 666 -16.03 -0.13 -29.30
N TRP A 667 -16.14 -1.46 -29.26
CA TRP A 667 -15.12 -2.35 -29.82
C TRP A 667 -15.48 -2.72 -31.25
N ASP A 668 -14.48 -2.75 -32.13
CA ASP A 668 -14.61 -3.31 -33.47
C ASP A 668 -14.28 -4.82 -33.46
N VAL A 669 -14.64 -5.51 -34.54
CA VAL A 669 -14.50 -6.97 -34.69
C VAL A 669 -13.05 -7.44 -34.74
N ASP A 670 -12.10 -6.53 -34.99
CA ASP A 670 -10.67 -6.80 -35.01
C ASP A 670 -9.99 -6.56 -33.64
N GLY A 671 -10.76 -6.16 -32.63
CA GLY A 671 -10.24 -5.86 -31.29
C GLY A 671 -9.83 -4.40 -31.09
N SER A 672 -9.91 -3.56 -32.13
CA SER A 672 -9.61 -2.13 -32.00
C SER A 672 -10.71 -1.39 -31.23
N LEU A 673 -10.29 -0.35 -30.50
CA LEU A 673 -11.16 0.40 -29.59
C LEU A 673 -11.44 1.80 -30.12
N TRP A 674 -12.71 2.13 -30.26
CA TRP A 674 -13.17 3.47 -30.63
C TRP A 674 -13.59 4.24 -29.40
N VAL A 675 -12.97 5.39 -29.13
CA VAL A 675 -13.19 6.17 -27.90
C VAL A 675 -13.69 7.58 -28.25
N VAL A 676 -14.74 8.02 -27.56
CA VAL A 676 -15.21 9.40 -27.57
C VAL A 676 -14.51 10.16 -26.46
N GLU A 677 -13.85 11.26 -26.82
CA GLU A 677 -13.31 12.23 -25.88
C GLU A 677 -14.13 13.52 -25.86
N MET A 678 -14.45 14.03 -24.67
CA MET A 678 -15.28 15.23 -24.46
C MET A 678 -14.54 16.36 -23.74
N ARG A 679 -13.37 16.72 -24.28
CA ARG A 679 -12.47 17.76 -23.72
C ARG A 679 -13.06 19.18 -23.67
N ASP A 680 -14.22 19.37 -24.27
CA ASP A 680 -14.96 20.64 -24.28
C ASP A 680 -16.00 20.74 -23.15
N TYR A 681 -16.10 19.78 -22.26
CA TYR A 681 -17.05 19.84 -21.15
C TYR A 681 -16.65 20.86 -20.04
N PRO A 682 -17.59 21.63 -19.47
CA PRO A 682 -18.93 21.93 -19.98
C PRO A 682 -18.94 23.16 -20.90
N ASN A 683 -17.86 23.95 -20.93
CA ASN A 683 -17.84 25.33 -21.42
C ASN A 683 -17.07 25.54 -22.74
N GLY A 684 -16.57 24.48 -23.38
CA GLY A 684 -15.69 24.55 -24.54
C GLY A 684 -14.21 24.61 -24.15
N ILE A 685 -13.33 24.24 -25.07
CA ILE A 685 -11.86 24.24 -24.85
C ILE A 685 -11.26 25.64 -24.63
N ASP A 686 -12.02 26.69 -24.94
CA ASP A 686 -11.67 28.09 -24.69
C ASP A 686 -12.50 28.73 -23.58
N GLY A 687 -13.34 27.95 -22.90
CA GLY A 687 -14.32 28.42 -21.91
C GLY A 687 -15.44 29.30 -22.50
N LYS A 688 -15.55 29.39 -23.82
CA LYS A 688 -16.52 30.23 -24.55
C LYS A 688 -17.30 29.46 -25.60
N GLY A 689 -17.34 28.14 -25.47
CA GLY A 689 -18.10 27.23 -26.30
C GLY A 689 -17.40 26.75 -27.57
N LYS A 690 -16.07 26.92 -27.70
CA LYS A 690 -15.33 26.29 -28.80
C LYS A 690 -15.38 24.75 -28.65
N PRO A 691 -15.83 24.01 -29.68
CA PRO A 691 -15.77 22.55 -29.69
C PRO A 691 -14.35 22.03 -29.53
N GLY A 692 -14.21 20.86 -28.93
CA GLY A 692 -12.92 20.18 -28.81
C GLY A 692 -13.02 18.69 -28.59
N GLY A 693 -14.23 18.13 -28.62
CA GLY A 693 -14.44 16.70 -28.62
C GLY A 693 -13.85 16.03 -29.86
N ARG A 694 -13.47 14.77 -29.72
CA ARG A 694 -12.84 13.99 -30.79
C ARG A 694 -13.17 12.51 -30.67
N ILE A 695 -12.94 11.78 -31.75
CA ILE A 695 -12.97 10.32 -31.77
C ILE A 695 -11.54 9.81 -31.92
N LYS A 696 -11.15 8.88 -31.05
CA LYS A 696 -9.88 8.16 -31.10
C LYS A 696 -10.11 6.72 -31.55
N HIS A 697 -9.19 6.22 -32.35
CA HIS A 697 -9.10 4.80 -32.74
C HIS A 697 -7.82 4.23 -32.15
N LEU A 698 -7.95 3.23 -31.28
CA LEU A 698 -6.85 2.61 -30.55
C LEU A 698 -6.63 1.19 -31.06
N THR A 699 -5.37 0.79 -31.15
CA THR A 699 -4.95 -0.56 -31.54
C THR A 699 -3.96 -1.09 -30.51
N ASP A 700 -4.10 -2.37 -30.19
CA ASP A 700 -3.13 -3.17 -29.46
C ASP A 700 -2.30 -3.92 -30.51
N THR A 701 -1.01 -3.58 -30.66
CA THR A 701 -0.19 -4.12 -31.74
C THR A 701 0.54 -5.42 -31.41
N ASP A 702 0.58 -5.83 -30.14
CA ASP A 702 1.24 -7.06 -29.70
C ASP A 702 0.28 -8.10 -29.08
N ALA A 703 -1.01 -7.76 -28.99
CA ALA A 703 -2.11 -8.59 -28.51
C ALA A 703 -1.96 -8.99 -27.04
N ASP A 704 -1.38 -8.13 -26.21
CA ASP A 704 -1.24 -8.33 -24.77
C ASP A 704 -2.47 -7.84 -23.96
N GLY A 705 -3.42 -7.15 -24.61
CA GLY A 705 -4.63 -6.59 -24.01
C GLY A 705 -4.50 -5.14 -23.58
N VAL A 706 -3.33 -4.52 -23.73
CA VAL A 706 -3.03 -3.11 -23.44
C VAL A 706 -2.86 -2.37 -24.76
N PHE A 707 -3.65 -1.31 -24.97
CA PHE A 707 -3.54 -0.52 -26.19
C PHE A 707 -2.25 0.31 -26.17
N ASP A 708 -1.52 0.30 -27.28
CA ASP A 708 -0.20 0.93 -27.43
C ASP A 708 -0.13 1.97 -28.57
N GLN A 709 -1.13 1.98 -29.46
CA GLN A 709 -1.25 2.93 -30.55
C GLN A 709 -2.59 3.64 -30.56
N THR A 710 -2.57 4.91 -30.99
CA THR A 710 -3.78 5.72 -31.17
C THR A 710 -3.69 6.62 -32.39
N THR A 711 -4.82 6.76 -33.09
CA THR A 711 -5.03 7.76 -34.15
C THR A 711 -6.24 8.63 -33.80
N THR A 712 -6.19 9.91 -34.15
CA THR A 712 -7.35 10.80 -34.04
C THR A 712 -8.16 10.70 -35.33
N PHE A 713 -9.33 10.09 -35.26
CA PHE A 713 -10.16 9.80 -36.44
C PHE A 713 -10.98 11.01 -36.89
N ILE A 714 -11.55 11.75 -35.94
CA ILE A 714 -12.27 13.02 -36.15
C ILE A 714 -11.97 13.95 -34.98
N GLU A 715 -11.80 15.24 -35.25
CA GLU A 715 -11.62 16.30 -34.25
C GLU A 715 -12.67 17.41 -34.37
N ASP A 716 -12.65 18.34 -33.41
CA ASP A 716 -13.55 19.52 -33.32
C ASP A 716 -15.06 19.18 -33.32
N LEU A 717 -15.43 18.02 -32.78
CA LEU A 717 -16.83 17.65 -32.55
C LEU A 717 -17.41 18.42 -31.36
N PRO A 718 -18.61 19.01 -31.47
CA PRO A 718 -19.24 19.71 -30.37
C PRO A 718 -19.85 18.73 -29.37
N TRP A 719 -19.21 18.57 -28.20
CA TRP A 719 -19.70 17.75 -27.08
C TRP A 719 -20.27 16.39 -27.53
N PRO A 720 -19.46 15.56 -28.21
CA PRO A 720 -19.87 14.21 -28.59
C PRO A 720 -20.19 13.40 -27.32
N THR A 721 -21.05 12.40 -27.44
CA THR A 721 -21.61 11.65 -26.29
C THR A 721 -21.69 10.14 -26.49
N GLY A 722 -21.29 9.63 -27.65
CA GLY A 722 -21.44 8.23 -27.98
C GLY A 722 -20.85 7.87 -29.33
N VAL A 723 -20.37 6.63 -29.42
CA VAL A 723 -19.82 6.02 -30.63
C VAL A 723 -20.41 4.62 -30.79
N LYS A 724 -20.62 4.17 -32.03
CA LYS A 724 -20.97 2.80 -32.36
C LYS A 724 -20.30 2.40 -33.65
N VAL A 725 -19.57 1.28 -33.66
CA VAL A 725 -19.06 0.67 -34.88
C VAL A 725 -20.24 0.24 -35.74
N TRP A 726 -20.26 0.70 -37.00
CA TRP A 726 -21.36 0.45 -37.92
C TRP A 726 -20.86 0.29 -39.35
N ARG A 727 -21.03 -0.92 -39.91
CA ARG A 727 -20.58 -1.25 -41.26
C ARG A 727 -19.07 -0.99 -41.39
N ASP A 728 -18.66 -0.17 -42.35
CA ASP A 728 -17.25 0.15 -42.63
C ASP A 728 -16.78 1.43 -41.90
N GLY A 729 -17.49 1.88 -40.87
CA GLY A 729 -17.20 3.13 -40.18
C GLY A 729 -17.88 3.19 -38.82
N ILE A 730 -18.19 4.39 -38.35
CA ILE A 730 -18.79 4.62 -37.03
C ILE A 730 -19.99 5.56 -37.08
N LEU A 731 -20.89 5.39 -36.13
CA LEU A 731 -21.95 6.34 -35.80
C LEU A 731 -21.52 7.14 -34.58
N ILE A 732 -21.74 8.45 -34.63
CA ILE A 732 -21.36 9.39 -33.57
C ILE A 732 -22.60 10.15 -33.13
N THR A 733 -22.90 10.16 -31.84
CA THR A 733 -23.89 11.08 -31.26
C THR A 733 -23.19 12.37 -30.86
N SER A 734 -23.55 13.48 -31.49
CA SER A 734 -23.06 14.83 -31.19
C SER A 734 -24.18 15.80 -31.49
N ALA A 735 -24.97 16.14 -30.46
CA ALA A 735 -26.16 16.97 -30.61
C ALA A 735 -25.80 18.28 -31.35
N PRO A 736 -26.58 18.68 -32.38
CA PRO A 736 -27.93 18.24 -32.68
C PRO A 736 -28.03 17.05 -33.64
N ASN A 737 -26.94 16.30 -33.88
CA ASN A 737 -26.80 15.33 -34.96
C ASN A 737 -26.46 13.90 -34.48
N ILE A 738 -26.82 12.91 -35.30
CA ILE A 738 -26.18 11.60 -35.36
C ILE A 738 -25.51 11.49 -36.72
N VAL A 739 -24.19 11.32 -36.71
CA VAL A 739 -23.32 11.36 -37.89
C VAL A 739 -22.77 9.97 -38.16
N TYR A 740 -22.76 9.55 -39.42
CA TYR A 740 -21.97 8.42 -39.89
C TYR A 740 -20.64 8.94 -40.43
N ALA A 741 -19.53 8.33 -40.04
CA ALA A 741 -18.19 8.69 -40.48
C ALA A 741 -17.41 7.45 -40.90
N LYS A 742 -16.60 7.58 -41.95
CA LYS A 742 -15.84 6.48 -42.54
C LYS A 742 -14.48 6.99 -43.04
N ASP A 743 -13.47 6.14 -42.94
CA ASP A 743 -12.21 6.26 -43.67
C ASP A 743 -12.23 5.33 -44.89
N THR A 744 -12.17 5.92 -46.08
CA THR A 744 -12.12 5.18 -47.36
C THR A 744 -10.70 5.02 -47.89
N THR A 745 -9.73 5.67 -47.27
CA THR A 745 -8.32 5.72 -47.71
C THR A 745 -7.40 4.80 -46.91
N GLY A 746 -7.79 4.44 -45.69
CA GLY A 746 -7.01 3.60 -44.77
C GLY A 746 -5.88 4.36 -44.05
N ASP A 747 -5.98 5.70 -43.94
CA ASP A 747 -5.01 6.53 -43.23
C ASP A 747 -5.36 6.75 -41.74
N GLY A 748 -6.48 6.17 -41.28
CA GLY A 748 -6.95 6.25 -39.90
C GLY A 748 -7.72 7.54 -39.59
N THR A 749 -8.04 8.36 -40.58
CA THR A 749 -8.82 9.61 -40.45
C THR A 749 -10.09 9.53 -41.29
N ALA A 750 -11.20 10.05 -40.77
CA ALA A 750 -12.44 10.09 -41.55
C ALA A 750 -12.34 11.08 -42.72
N ASP A 751 -12.59 10.60 -43.94
CA ASP A 751 -12.67 11.40 -45.15
C ASP A 751 -14.12 11.52 -45.68
N GLU A 752 -15.02 10.65 -45.24
CA GLU A 752 -16.46 10.73 -45.52
C GLU A 752 -17.27 10.91 -44.23
N THR A 753 -18.17 11.91 -44.23
CA THR A 753 -19.13 12.15 -43.14
C THR A 753 -20.54 12.41 -43.68
N GLU A 754 -21.55 11.79 -43.07
CA GLU A 754 -22.96 11.94 -43.42
C GLU A 754 -23.81 12.16 -42.15
N THR A 755 -24.51 13.29 -42.05
CA THR A 755 -25.51 13.48 -41.00
C THR A 755 -26.76 12.67 -41.33
N LEU A 756 -27.01 11.59 -40.59
CA LEU A 756 -28.16 10.71 -40.80
C LEU A 756 -29.44 11.26 -40.17
N PHE A 757 -29.32 11.75 -38.93
CA PHE A 757 -30.42 12.29 -38.14
C PHE A 757 -29.99 13.63 -37.53
N THR A 758 -30.90 14.61 -37.51
CA THR A 758 -30.63 15.94 -36.95
C THR A 758 -31.85 16.47 -36.17
N GLY A 759 -31.66 17.49 -35.34
CA GLY A 759 -32.73 18.15 -34.58
C GLY A 759 -32.85 17.70 -33.12
N PHE A 760 -31.84 17.00 -32.59
CA PHE A 760 -31.72 16.70 -31.16
C PHE A 760 -31.49 18.00 -30.38
N GLY A 761 -32.11 18.13 -29.21
CA GLY A 761 -31.85 19.28 -28.33
C GLY A 761 -30.42 19.26 -27.80
N GLU A 762 -29.72 20.39 -27.85
CA GLU A 762 -28.35 20.53 -27.32
C GLU A 762 -28.33 20.69 -25.80
N GLY A 763 -29.33 21.37 -25.23
CA GLY A 763 -29.64 21.40 -23.80
C GLY A 763 -28.44 21.57 -22.85
N ASN A 764 -28.53 20.90 -21.70
CA ASN A 764 -27.39 20.71 -20.79
C ASN A 764 -26.47 19.63 -21.37
N GLN A 765 -25.15 19.80 -21.31
CA GLN A 765 -24.18 18.86 -21.86
C GLN A 765 -24.31 17.44 -21.29
N GLN A 766 -24.78 17.32 -20.05
CA GLN A 766 -25.07 16.03 -19.39
C GLN A 766 -26.35 15.34 -19.91
N HIS A 767 -27.23 16.05 -20.61
CA HIS A 767 -28.60 15.65 -20.95
C HIS A 767 -28.79 15.43 -22.48
N ARG A 768 -27.70 15.18 -23.20
CA ARG A 768 -27.72 15.06 -24.67
C ARG A 768 -28.02 13.64 -25.13
N VAL A 769 -28.43 13.51 -26.39
CA VAL A 769 -28.65 12.21 -27.06
C VAL A 769 -27.44 11.28 -26.89
N ASN A 770 -27.63 10.01 -26.55
CA ASN A 770 -26.54 9.05 -26.31
C ASN A 770 -27.01 7.58 -26.40
N GLY A 771 -26.10 6.64 -26.13
CA GLY A 771 -26.41 5.24 -25.87
C GLY A 771 -26.95 4.46 -27.06
N LEU A 772 -26.19 4.41 -28.15
CA LEU A 772 -26.49 3.65 -29.37
C LEU A 772 -26.44 2.14 -29.09
N VAL A 773 -27.55 1.51 -28.71
CA VAL A 773 -27.56 0.07 -28.36
C VAL A 773 -28.22 -0.79 -29.43
N TRP A 774 -27.51 -1.80 -29.93
CA TRP A 774 -27.98 -2.67 -30.99
C TRP A 774 -28.79 -3.86 -30.46
N ASN A 775 -29.93 -4.12 -31.10
CA ASN A 775 -30.85 -5.16 -30.68
C ASN A 775 -31.11 -6.20 -31.79
N MET A 776 -31.66 -7.35 -31.40
CA MET A 776 -31.96 -8.49 -32.29
C MET A 776 -32.96 -8.17 -33.42
N ASP A 777 -33.74 -7.10 -33.29
CA ASP A 777 -34.63 -6.62 -34.35
C ASP A 777 -33.89 -5.84 -35.47
N GLY A 778 -32.58 -5.63 -35.31
CA GLY A 778 -31.73 -4.92 -36.26
C GLY A 778 -31.75 -3.40 -36.12
N TRP A 779 -32.41 -2.86 -35.09
CA TRP A 779 -32.46 -1.43 -34.82
C TRP A 779 -31.46 -1.01 -33.73
N LEU A 780 -31.00 0.24 -33.80
CA LEU A 780 -30.26 0.89 -32.72
C LEU A 780 -31.23 1.68 -31.86
N TYR A 781 -31.19 1.45 -30.55
CA TYR A 781 -31.95 2.21 -29.57
C TYR A 781 -31.10 3.37 -29.08
N VAL A 782 -31.73 4.51 -28.82
CA VAL A 782 -31.05 5.77 -28.52
C VAL A 782 -31.77 6.46 -27.37
N ALA A 783 -31.02 6.78 -26.31
CA ALA A 783 -31.51 7.57 -25.20
C ALA A 783 -31.57 9.06 -25.60
N ASN A 784 -32.65 9.75 -25.25
CA ASN A 784 -32.79 11.17 -25.59
C ASN A 784 -31.92 12.08 -24.71
N GLY A 785 -31.65 11.67 -23.47
CA GLY A 785 -30.89 12.48 -22.51
C GLY A 785 -31.73 13.52 -21.75
N ASP A 786 -33.05 13.63 -21.99
CA ASP A 786 -33.95 14.67 -21.44
C ASP A 786 -33.90 16.04 -22.13
N SER A 787 -33.10 16.22 -23.20
CA SER A 787 -33.06 17.48 -23.96
C SER A 787 -34.17 17.63 -25.02
N GLY A 788 -34.97 16.59 -25.28
CA GLY A 788 -36.03 16.61 -26.27
C GLY A 788 -35.52 16.77 -27.71
N GLY A 789 -36.33 17.38 -28.58
CA GLY A 789 -35.99 17.62 -29.98
C GLY A 789 -37.10 17.25 -30.98
N LYS A 790 -36.94 17.76 -32.21
CA LYS A 790 -37.76 17.39 -33.37
C LYS A 790 -36.82 16.80 -34.42
N ILE A 791 -36.75 15.47 -34.44
CA ILE A 791 -35.74 14.76 -35.21
C ILE A 791 -36.18 14.66 -36.66
N ARG A 792 -35.29 15.04 -37.56
CA ARG A 792 -35.40 14.85 -39.00
C ARG A 792 -34.47 13.74 -39.43
N SER A 793 -35.00 12.73 -40.12
CA SER A 793 -34.21 11.78 -40.88
C SER A 793 -33.82 12.39 -42.22
N ASN A 794 -32.53 12.53 -42.49
CA ASN A 794 -32.05 13.13 -43.74
C ASN A 794 -32.23 12.18 -44.94
N ARG A 795 -32.19 10.86 -44.71
CA ARG A 795 -32.41 9.85 -45.75
C ARG A 795 -33.88 9.73 -46.17
N THR A 796 -34.82 9.79 -45.22
CA THR A 796 -36.27 9.63 -45.50
C THR A 796 -37.02 10.96 -45.63
N GLY A 797 -36.46 12.05 -45.10
CA GLY A 797 -37.10 13.36 -45.02
C GLY A 797 -38.21 13.47 -43.97
N LYS A 798 -38.47 12.42 -43.18
CA LYS A 798 -39.50 12.37 -42.14
C LYS A 798 -39.05 13.13 -40.89
N ASP A 799 -40.00 13.82 -40.27
CA ASP A 799 -39.82 14.48 -38.98
C ASP A 799 -40.57 13.74 -37.86
N ILE A 800 -39.99 13.63 -36.67
CA ILE A 800 -40.60 13.05 -35.48
C ILE A 800 -40.34 13.93 -34.25
N ALA A 801 -41.40 14.29 -33.53
CA ALA A 801 -41.28 15.00 -32.26
C ALA A 801 -41.11 13.97 -31.12
N ILE A 802 -40.01 14.06 -30.39
CA ILE A 802 -39.69 13.11 -29.31
C ILE A 802 -40.71 13.27 -28.17
N GLY A 803 -40.74 14.45 -27.53
CA GLY A 803 -41.70 14.78 -26.48
C GLY A 803 -41.65 13.82 -25.28
N GLY A 804 -40.52 13.76 -24.57
CA GLY A 804 -40.35 12.93 -23.37
C GLY A 804 -40.23 11.43 -23.67
N ARG A 805 -39.68 11.08 -24.84
CA ARG A 805 -39.51 9.70 -25.31
C ARG A 805 -38.06 9.42 -25.68
N ASP A 806 -37.72 8.16 -25.80
CA ASP A 806 -36.47 7.70 -26.40
C ASP A 806 -36.76 7.31 -27.85
N LEU A 807 -35.73 6.86 -28.57
CA LEU A 807 -35.86 6.50 -29.99
C LEU A 807 -35.33 5.10 -30.26
N ARG A 808 -35.78 4.54 -31.38
CA ARG A 808 -35.00 3.58 -32.15
C ARG A 808 -34.81 4.08 -33.57
N ILE A 809 -33.63 3.84 -34.13
CA ILE A 809 -33.23 4.24 -35.48
C ILE A 809 -32.74 3.02 -36.26
N ASN A 810 -32.96 3.06 -37.58
CA ASN A 810 -32.32 2.17 -38.52
C ASN A 810 -31.38 3.02 -39.39
N PRO A 811 -30.06 3.01 -39.14
CA PRO A 811 -29.11 3.88 -39.85
C PRO A 811 -29.09 3.64 -41.36
N ASP A 812 -29.26 2.39 -41.79
CA ASP A 812 -29.17 2.01 -43.20
C ASP A 812 -30.35 2.55 -44.02
N THR A 813 -31.57 2.45 -43.50
CA THR A 813 -32.79 2.94 -44.16
C THR A 813 -33.12 4.40 -43.84
N GLY A 814 -32.60 4.90 -42.71
CA GLY A 814 -32.95 6.20 -42.15
C GLY A 814 -34.29 6.23 -41.43
N ASP A 815 -34.96 5.10 -41.18
CA ASP A 815 -36.20 5.11 -40.42
C ASP A 815 -35.95 5.40 -38.93
N VAL A 816 -36.90 6.08 -38.30
CA VAL A 816 -36.85 6.49 -36.88
C VAL A 816 -38.24 6.37 -36.25
N GLU A 817 -38.28 5.85 -35.02
CA GLU A 817 -39.50 5.69 -34.25
C GLU A 817 -39.27 6.08 -32.78
N THR A 818 -40.29 6.66 -32.13
CA THR A 818 -40.25 6.81 -30.67
C THR A 818 -40.48 5.48 -29.99
N VAL A 819 -39.82 5.30 -28.84
CA VAL A 819 -40.05 4.21 -27.88
C VAL A 819 -40.33 4.78 -26.48
N ALA A 820 -40.84 3.93 -25.59
CA ALA A 820 -41.21 4.35 -24.24
C ALA A 820 -39.97 4.70 -23.40
N GLY A 821 -40.04 5.80 -22.65
CA GLY A 821 -39.01 6.21 -21.69
C GLY A 821 -38.34 7.53 -22.03
N GLN A 822 -37.70 8.15 -21.05
CA GLN A 822 -36.85 9.32 -21.25
C GLN A 822 -35.59 9.09 -20.44
N THR A 823 -34.65 8.34 -21.01
CA THR A 823 -33.45 7.91 -20.30
C THR A 823 -32.36 8.96 -20.43
N GLN A 824 -31.64 9.20 -19.33
CA GLN A 824 -30.58 10.21 -19.29
C GLN A 824 -29.26 9.66 -19.83
N PHE A 825 -28.86 8.45 -19.42
CA PHE A 825 -27.54 7.86 -19.72
C PHE A 825 -27.66 6.43 -20.24
N GLY A 826 -28.01 6.27 -21.52
CA GLY A 826 -28.03 4.99 -22.22
C GLY A 826 -29.17 4.03 -21.80
N ARG A 827 -29.61 3.19 -22.74
CA ARG A 827 -30.58 2.13 -22.47
C ARG A 827 -29.86 0.79 -22.52
N SER A 828 -30.14 -0.12 -21.59
CA SER A 828 -29.59 -1.48 -21.62
C SER A 828 -30.70 -2.50 -21.85
N VAL A 829 -30.33 -3.66 -22.38
CA VAL A 829 -31.26 -4.73 -22.76
C VAL A 829 -30.74 -6.08 -22.29
N ASP A 830 -31.61 -6.88 -21.67
CA ASP A 830 -31.25 -8.24 -21.27
C ASP A 830 -31.27 -9.21 -22.48
N ALA A 831 -30.89 -10.47 -22.24
CA ALA A 831 -30.89 -11.51 -23.26
C ALA A 831 -32.30 -11.85 -23.82
N PHE A 832 -33.37 -11.38 -23.18
CA PHE A 832 -34.76 -11.67 -23.53
C PHE A 832 -35.47 -10.48 -24.20
N GLY A 833 -34.80 -9.34 -24.36
CA GLY A 833 -35.35 -8.15 -24.98
C GLY A 833 -36.10 -7.23 -24.02
N ASN A 834 -35.95 -7.41 -22.70
CA ASN A 834 -36.45 -6.46 -21.70
C ASN A 834 -35.52 -5.25 -21.66
N TRP A 835 -36.10 -4.05 -21.69
CA TRP A 835 -35.34 -2.81 -21.75
C TRP A 835 -35.30 -2.10 -20.40
N PHE A 836 -34.14 -1.53 -20.10
CA PHE A 836 -33.85 -0.80 -18.88
C PHE A 836 -33.30 0.59 -19.20
N GLY A 837 -33.46 1.50 -18.25
CA GLY A 837 -32.89 2.84 -18.31
C GLY A 837 -32.64 3.41 -16.93
N GLY A 838 -31.96 4.56 -16.88
CA GLY A 838 -31.60 5.24 -15.65
C GLY A 838 -31.52 6.76 -15.80
N SER A 839 -31.40 7.42 -14.66
CA SER A 839 -31.07 8.85 -14.55
C SER A 839 -30.20 9.06 -13.32
N ASN A 840 -29.61 10.25 -13.19
CA ASN A 840 -28.70 10.58 -12.09
C ASN A 840 -29.18 10.21 -10.68
N SER A 841 -30.50 10.30 -10.42
CA SER A 841 -31.12 9.99 -9.13
C SER A 841 -31.85 8.65 -9.11
N PHE A 842 -31.98 7.96 -10.24
CA PHE A 842 -32.74 6.72 -10.36
C PHE A 842 -31.86 5.72 -11.12
N PRO A 843 -31.12 4.87 -10.41
CA PRO A 843 -30.05 4.06 -11.01
C PRO A 843 -30.60 3.11 -12.07
N ILE A 844 -31.80 2.54 -11.87
CA ILE A 844 -32.39 1.63 -12.85
C ILE A 844 -33.93 1.57 -12.79
N TRP A 845 -34.54 1.42 -13.96
CA TRP A 845 -35.94 1.07 -14.10
C TRP A 845 -36.17 0.16 -15.30
N HIS A 846 -37.26 -0.60 -15.28
CA HIS A 846 -37.69 -1.48 -16.37
C HIS A 846 -38.82 -0.84 -17.19
N PHE A 847 -38.72 -0.94 -18.51
CA PHE A 847 -39.78 -0.54 -19.45
C PHE A 847 -40.77 -1.69 -19.68
N ILE A 848 -41.77 -1.82 -18.80
CA ILE A 848 -42.69 -2.97 -18.77
C ILE A 848 -43.54 -3.11 -20.04
N ARG A 849 -43.77 -2.02 -20.79
CA ARG A 849 -44.67 -2.05 -21.95
C ARG A 849 -44.16 -1.24 -23.13
N ASP A 850 -44.24 -1.85 -24.31
CA ASP A 850 -43.92 -1.20 -25.58
C ASP A 850 -44.92 -0.07 -25.90
N GLU A 851 -44.37 1.08 -26.35
CA GLU A 851 -45.14 2.25 -26.78
C GLU A 851 -46.09 1.93 -27.95
N ALA A 852 -45.74 0.97 -28.81
CA ALA A 852 -46.56 0.55 -29.94
C ALA A 852 -47.98 0.14 -29.51
N TYR A 853 -48.15 -0.43 -28.31
CA TYR A 853 -49.47 -0.75 -27.77
C TYR A 853 -50.23 0.49 -27.30
N ALA A 854 -49.54 1.46 -26.71
CA ALA A 854 -50.15 2.73 -26.31
C ALA A 854 -50.63 3.54 -27.51
N LYS A 855 -49.86 3.54 -28.60
CA LYS A 855 -50.20 4.23 -29.87
C LYS A 855 -51.48 3.72 -30.53
N ARG A 856 -51.90 2.48 -30.29
CA ARG A 856 -53.15 1.92 -30.84
C ARG A 856 -54.41 2.61 -30.32
N ASN A 857 -54.34 3.21 -29.13
CA ASN A 857 -55.43 4.01 -28.58
C ASN A 857 -54.87 5.23 -27.81
N PRO A 858 -54.66 6.37 -28.49
CA PRO A 858 -54.07 7.57 -27.88
C PRO A 858 -54.95 8.20 -26.78
N HIS A 859 -56.21 7.78 -26.64
CA HIS A 859 -57.13 8.25 -25.60
C HIS A 859 -57.14 7.35 -24.35
N TYR A 860 -56.44 6.21 -24.37
CA TYR A 860 -56.35 5.33 -23.22
C TYR A 860 -55.23 5.77 -22.28
N ALA A 861 -55.61 6.31 -21.12
CA ALA A 861 -54.69 6.57 -20.01
C ALA A 861 -54.36 5.25 -19.29
N GLY A 862 -53.32 4.56 -19.76
CA GLY A 862 -52.80 3.35 -19.12
C GLY A 862 -51.91 3.66 -17.89
N PRO A 863 -51.53 2.63 -17.12
CA PRO A 863 -50.50 2.77 -16.09
C PRO A 863 -49.14 3.17 -16.68
N SER A 864 -48.22 3.59 -15.82
CA SER A 864 -46.85 3.94 -16.23
C SER A 864 -46.21 2.85 -17.08
N MET A 865 -45.51 3.25 -18.14
CA MET A 865 -44.72 2.33 -19.00
C MET A 865 -43.36 1.97 -18.38
N ARG A 866 -42.99 2.67 -17.30
CA ARG A 866 -41.78 2.49 -16.50
C ARG A 866 -42.13 2.01 -15.09
N ARG A 867 -41.33 1.08 -14.55
CA ARG A 867 -41.32 0.73 -13.13
C ARG A 867 -39.89 0.73 -12.61
N ASP A 868 -39.67 1.47 -11.55
CA ASP A 868 -38.44 1.40 -10.76
C ASP A 868 -38.32 0.00 -10.16
N ILE A 869 -37.14 -0.61 -10.28
CA ILE A 869 -36.91 -2.01 -9.86
C ILE A 869 -35.99 -2.14 -8.63
N GLN A 870 -35.27 -1.06 -8.28
CA GLN A 870 -34.45 -0.98 -7.09
C GLN A 870 -35.19 -1.28 -5.78
N ALA A 871 -34.44 -1.80 -4.79
CA ALA A 871 -34.97 -2.12 -3.47
C ALA A 871 -35.62 -0.93 -2.76
N VAL A 872 -35.02 0.26 -2.91
CA VAL A 872 -35.54 1.52 -2.36
C VAL A 872 -35.85 2.49 -3.51
N PRO A 873 -37.12 2.60 -3.96
CA PRO A 873 -37.48 3.45 -5.10
C PRO A 873 -36.98 4.89 -4.96
N GLY A 874 -36.55 5.49 -6.08
CA GLY A 874 -35.88 6.79 -6.09
C GLY A 874 -34.35 6.66 -6.03
N ALA A 875 -33.72 7.66 -5.40
CA ALA A 875 -32.29 7.63 -5.10
C ALA A 875 -32.04 6.63 -3.99
N SER A 876 -31.76 5.38 -4.39
CA SER A 876 -31.40 4.32 -3.47
C SER A 876 -30.16 4.68 -2.65
N PRO A 877 -30.06 4.22 -1.40
CA PRO A 877 -28.85 4.37 -0.60
C PRO A 877 -27.65 3.69 -1.25
N VAL A 878 -26.49 4.32 -1.13
CA VAL A 878 -25.17 3.75 -1.44
C VAL A 878 -24.30 3.77 -0.17
N PHE A 879 -23.34 2.86 -0.09
CA PHE A 879 -22.49 2.67 1.10
C PHE A 879 -20.99 2.76 0.76
N PRO A 880 -20.52 3.87 0.20
CA PRO A 880 -19.16 3.97 -0.31
C PRO A 880 -18.10 3.78 0.78
N THR A 881 -16.97 3.19 0.39
CA THR A 881 -15.72 3.17 1.17
C THR A 881 -14.98 4.52 1.13
N SER A 882 -15.26 5.32 0.10
CA SER A 882 -14.73 6.67 -0.06
C SER A 882 -15.36 7.69 0.91
N LYS A 883 -14.69 8.82 1.11
CA LYS A 883 -15.20 9.92 1.96
C LYS A 883 -16.52 10.45 1.41
N LEU A 884 -17.56 10.47 2.23
CA LEU A 884 -18.83 11.09 1.87
C LEU A 884 -18.63 12.61 1.69
N LEU A 885 -18.99 13.12 0.52
CA LEU A 885 -18.94 14.55 0.23
C LEU A 885 -20.33 15.18 0.46
N PRO A 886 -20.49 16.04 1.48
CA PRO A 886 -21.74 16.76 1.67
C PRO A 886 -21.93 17.77 0.54
N ARG A 887 -23.08 17.71 -0.16
CA ARG A 887 -23.44 18.69 -1.16
C ARG A 887 -24.11 19.89 -0.51
N PHE A 888 -23.61 21.09 -0.80
CA PHE A 888 -24.18 22.35 -0.29
C PHE A 888 -25.67 22.50 -0.61
N ASN A 889 -26.13 21.97 -1.75
CA ASN A 889 -27.52 22.07 -2.18
C ASN A 889 -28.43 20.93 -1.68
N ASP A 890 -27.87 19.80 -1.22
CA ASP A 890 -28.61 18.56 -0.95
C ASP A 890 -27.94 17.71 0.15
N PHE A 891 -27.83 18.26 1.37
CA PHE A 891 -27.15 17.59 2.50
C PHE A 891 -27.71 16.20 2.84
N ASP A 892 -29.00 15.94 2.59
CA ASP A 892 -29.67 14.66 2.83
C ASP A 892 -29.36 13.58 1.77
N ARG A 893 -28.61 13.93 0.72
CA ARG A 893 -28.21 13.03 -0.37
C ARG A 893 -26.78 12.51 -0.25
N ALA A 894 -26.10 12.78 0.87
CA ALA A 894 -24.69 12.43 1.05
C ALA A 894 -24.38 10.94 0.81
N ASN A 895 -25.33 10.01 1.03
CA ASN A 895 -25.17 8.57 0.83
C ASN A 895 -26.24 7.97 -0.10
N ARG A 896 -26.61 8.68 -1.16
CA ARG A 896 -27.61 8.24 -2.14
C ARG A 896 -27.14 8.52 -3.55
N PHE A 897 -27.65 7.79 -4.54
CA PHE A 897 -27.39 8.09 -5.95
C PHE A 897 -27.71 9.56 -6.29
N THR A 898 -26.74 10.25 -6.88
CA THR A 898 -26.88 11.63 -7.37
C THR A 898 -26.29 11.84 -8.76
N SER A 899 -25.59 10.85 -9.29
CA SER A 899 -24.88 10.89 -10.56
C SER A 899 -24.92 9.55 -11.31
N ALA A 900 -25.91 8.70 -11.00
CA ALA A 900 -26.02 7.37 -11.59
C ALA A 900 -26.00 7.44 -13.12
N CYS A 901 -25.09 6.70 -13.76
CA CYS A 901 -24.95 6.67 -15.20
C CYS A 901 -24.67 5.27 -15.74
N SER A 902 -25.05 5.06 -17.00
CA SER A 902 -24.81 3.85 -17.79
C SER A 902 -25.22 2.54 -17.07
N PRO A 903 -26.50 2.37 -16.68
CA PRO A 903 -26.96 1.11 -16.11
C PRO A 903 -26.85 -0.01 -17.16
N GLU A 904 -26.12 -1.06 -16.85
CA GLU A 904 -25.83 -2.17 -17.75
C GLU A 904 -26.29 -3.51 -17.15
N ILE A 905 -27.06 -4.27 -17.94
CA ILE A 905 -27.39 -5.66 -17.61
C ILE A 905 -26.22 -6.53 -18.06
N TYR A 906 -25.48 -7.10 -17.10
CA TYR A 906 -24.34 -7.94 -17.44
C TYR A 906 -24.82 -9.26 -18.04
N ARG A 907 -24.29 -9.59 -19.22
CA ARG A 907 -24.75 -10.72 -20.05
C ARG A 907 -23.65 -11.72 -20.36
N ASP A 908 -22.44 -11.47 -19.90
CA ASP A 908 -21.31 -12.36 -20.12
C ASP A 908 -21.09 -13.27 -18.89
N HIS A 909 -20.04 -14.08 -18.90
CA HIS A 909 -19.77 -15.12 -17.92
C HIS A 909 -18.40 -14.94 -17.22
N LEU A 910 -17.74 -13.80 -17.42
CA LEU A 910 -16.41 -13.53 -16.89
C LEU A 910 -16.44 -12.89 -15.50
N ILE A 911 -17.47 -12.10 -15.18
CA ILE A 911 -17.57 -11.32 -13.94
C ILE A 911 -18.74 -11.84 -13.11
N GLY A 912 -18.49 -12.11 -11.82
CA GLY A 912 -19.50 -12.57 -10.86
C GLY A 912 -20.00 -13.99 -11.08
N ASP A 913 -21.07 -14.38 -10.37
CA ASP A 913 -21.77 -15.64 -10.59
C ASP A 913 -22.49 -15.64 -11.96
N PRO A 914 -22.10 -16.50 -12.93
CA PRO A 914 -22.74 -16.55 -14.25
C PRO A 914 -24.22 -16.97 -14.20
N ALA A 915 -24.69 -17.51 -13.08
CA ALA A 915 -26.10 -17.85 -12.86
C ALA A 915 -26.93 -16.66 -12.33
N ALA A 916 -26.30 -15.59 -11.86
CA ALA A 916 -26.96 -14.41 -11.34
C ALA A 916 -27.18 -13.37 -12.45
N ASN A 917 -28.36 -12.75 -12.47
CA ASN A 917 -28.65 -11.65 -13.38
C ASN A 917 -28.20 -10.33 -12.73
N TYR A 918 -26.94 -9.95 -12.89
CA TYR A 918 -26.46 -8.68 -12.34
C TYR A 918 -26.87 -7.48 -13.20
N PHE A 919 -27.10 -6.36 -12.56
CA PHE A 919 -26.94 -5.06 -13.20
C PHE A 919 -25.82 -4.28 -12.53
N TYR A 920 -25.11 -3.49 -13.32
CA TYR A 920 -24.06 -2.57 -12.87
C TYR A 920 -24.45 -1.14 -13.20
N VAL A 921 -24.07 -0.18 -12.36
CA VAL A 921 -24.29 1.25 -12.60
C VAL A 921 -23.15 2.05 -11.97
N CYS A 922 -22.67 3.08 -12.66
CA CYS A 922 -21.63 3.95 -12.14
C CYS A 922 -22.24 5.06 -11.26
N GLU A 923 -21.60 5.43 -10.15
CA GLU A 923 -21.92 6.61 -9.33
C GLU A 923 -20.62 7.38 -9.03
N PRO A 924 -20.19 8.27 -9.95
CA PRO A 924 -18.88 8.93 -9.85
C PRO A 924 -18.74 9.87 -8.64
N VAL A 925 -19.83 10.41 -8.09
CA VAL A 925 -19.77 11.32 -6.93
C VAL A 925 -19.25 10.65 -5.68
N HIS A 926 -19.43 9.34 -5.60
CA HIS A 926 -18.97 8.50 -4.49
C HIS A 926 -17.81 7.58 -4.89
N ASN A 927 -17.23 7.79 -6.08
CA ASN A 927 -16.10 7.01 -6.61
C ASN A 927 -16.36 5.49 -6.62
N LEU A 928 -17.52 5.06 -7.15
CA LEU A 928 -17.89 3.64 -7.15
C LEU A 928 -18.64 3.18 -8.39
N VAL A 929 -18.57 1.86 -8.61
CA VAL A 929 -19.50 1.11 -9.46
C VAL A 929 -20.34 0.23 -8.55
N HIS A 930 -21.65 0.36 -8.67
CA HIS A 930 -22.61 -0.37 -7.85
C HIS A 930 -23.18 -1.57 -8.61
N ARG A 931 -23.36 -2.70 -7.92
CA ARG A 931 -24.01 -3.90 -8.46
C ARG A 931 -25.15 -4.40 -7.57
N GLU A 932 -26.19 -4.94 -8.20
CA GLU A 932 -27.22 -5.71 -7.51
C GLU A 932 -27.65 -6.92 -8.34
N VAL A 933 -28.26 -7.91 -7.67
CA VAL A 933 -28.88 -9.07 -8.31
C VAL A 933 -30.32 -8.73 -8.70
N MET A 934 -30.66 -8.96 -9.96
CA MET A 934 -31.99 -8.77 -10.51
C MET A 934 -32.80 -10.07 -10.48
N GLN A 935 -33.99 -10.02 -9.89
CA GLN A 935 -34.92 -11.13 -9.77
C GLN A 935 -36.24 -10.82 -10.48
N PRO A 936 -36.83 -11.77 -11.22
CA PRO A 936 -38.16 -11.59 -11.82
C PRO A 936 -39.25 -11.36 -10.76
N ASP A 937 -40.07 -10.33 -10.97
CA ASP A 937 -41.26 -10.01 -10.18
C ASP A 937 -42.47 -9.70 -11.10
N GLY A 938 -43.26 -10.75 -11.35
CA GLY A 938 -44.42 -10.69 -12.23
C GLY A 938 -44.03 -10.37 -13.69
N LEU A 939 -44.47 -9.21 -14.18
CA LEU A 939 -44.12 -8.70 -15.52
C LEU A 939 -42.89 -7.77 -15.50
N SER A 940 -42.20 -7.65 -14.37
CA SER A 940 -41.06 -6.77 -14.18
C SER A 940 -39.99 -7.49 -13.34
N PHE A 941 -39.10 -6.71 -12.76
CA PHE A 941 -38.03 -7.17 -11.88
C PHE A 941 -38.05 -6.42 -10.56
N HIS A 942 -37.35 -7.00 -9.59
CA HIS A 942 -36.89 -6.38 -8.36
C HIS A 942 -35.38 -6.63 -8.24
N THR A 943 -34.63 -5.70 -7.68
CA THR A 943 -33.20 -5.86 -7.46
C THR A 943 -32.85 -5.81 -5.97
N GLU A 944 -31.85 -6.59 -5.58
CA GLU A 944 -31.37 -6.70 -4.21
C GLU A 944 -29.84 -6.70 -4.18
N ARG A 945 -29.27 -6.01 -3.20
CA ARG A 945 -27.82 -6.06 -2.92
C ARG A 945 -27.39 -7.47 -2.53
N LEU A 946 -26.14 -7.81 -2.83
CA LEU A 946 -25.57 -9.09 -2.41
C LEU A 946 -25.50 -9.18 -0.88
N PRO A 947 -25.66 -10.37 -0.27
CA PRO A 947 -25.54 -10.54 1.19
C PRO A 947 -24.21 -10.04 1.77
N THR A 948 -23.13 -10.14 1.00
CA THR A 948 -21.78 -9.67 1.35
C THR A 948 -21.60 -8.15 1.25
N GLU A 949 -22.53 -7.44 0.60
CA GLU A 949 -22.41 -6.01 0.25
C GLU A 949 -23.56 -5.18 0.85
N THR A 950 -24.16 -5.65 1.95
CA THR A 950 -25.34 -5.01 2.55
C THR A 950 -25.05 -3.72 3.32
N GLN A 951 -23.79 -3.48 3.71
CA GLN A 951 -23.36 -2.34 4.53
C GLN A 951 -22.14 -1.60 3.94
N SER A 952 -21.65 -2.02 2.77
CA SER A 952 -20.53 -1.42 2.06
C SER A 952 -20.67 -1.70 0.57
N GLU A 953 -20.25 -0.75 -0.25
CA GLU A 953 -19.77 -1.00 -1.62
C GLU A 953 -18.35 -1.55 -1.48
N VAL A 954 -17.96 -2.59 -2.24
CA VAL A 954 -16.63 -3.21 -2.15
C VAL A 954 -15.89 -2.99 -3.45
#